data_AF-A0A5T1VM80-F1
#
_entry.id   AF-A0A5T1VM80-F1
#
_cell.length_a   1.000
_cell.length_b   1.000
_cell.length_c   1.000
_cell.angle_alpha   90.00
_cell.angle_beta   90.00
_cell.angle_gamma   90.00
#
_symmetry.space_group_name_H-M   'P 1'
#
loop_
_entity.id
_entity.type
_entity.pdbx_description
1 polymer ?
#
loop_
_entity_poly.entity_id
_entity_poly.type
_entity_poly.pdbx_seq_one_letter_code
_entity_poly.pdbx_strand_id
1 'polypeptide(L)'
;NYLYDKKGNIKGFKSIGEEQKNIKEIIEKREKILKTRNEKLQKLENDKKEFLNDDRETKLEEKFTEKASLIATNPNYLKGYRYNKTALKKDLNIIKNNEDAYILNNEEQNQFIKILEDKEKHNTNFNNTFNKDNFQGILKHSSEILEKEIIIKENLTSELRQWLEEGLKFHKEHLSTQQCKFCNNPLTLERIVWIENNIKDDSGEKEKIEEELKDLLDNFENYKLELKKILQDIEYENFYSNYKDSFIALKEQLGANIANYNKELLKIEEKIKEKQKDVFTPIKLENTNDFSDEIFLILNKIENLCKENDEYTNKLSTNQDEAREKLRLNEVAKFAKDSDCFAIQDEIQNLKQNINTLEKSIATQNNKIDLLESRIEKYKEKLSNLETSTSNINKYLKSYFGHNMLELKVKKDDKGQLNGEFEILRNGKQAKNLSEGECSLIAFCYFVASLKDANTKDKNPIIWIDDPISSLDNNHIFFIFSVIENEIVRKNSFEQFFISTHNLDFLKYIKRLKKSKSKQSKNDEKEYDFPQYYFIEKSVKESMETSEVKKLPKCLEKYTTEFNYLFEQIYKFKNIDGINDEDLKTSLVYNFGNNLRKFLEIYLFFKYPNNFESLDKELIERFFNDTYQSDRIDENHQKMVASIINRYQNEYSHLREILSRGMQPIDIEESKKIAKFILETIKQNDKQQYKALVKSIGK
;
A
#
# COMPACT_ATOMS: atom_id res chain seq x y z
N ASN A 1 15.40 -1.88 60.03
CA ASN A 1 16.62 -2.37 59.33
C ASN A 1 16.26 -3.14 58.07
N TYR A 2 16.06 -2.42 56.96
CA TYR A 2 15.66 -3.00 55.67
C TYR A 2 16.80 -3.69 54.89
N LEU A 3 18.05 -3.54 55.33
CA LEU A 3 19.25 -3.97 54.59
C LEU A 3 19.91 -5.25 55.11
N TYR A 4 19.44 -5.88 56.19
CA TYR A 4 20.13 -7.03 56.80
C TYR A 4 19.22 -8.24 57.04
N ASP A 5 19.78 -9.45 56.94
CA ASP A 5 19.17 -10.68 57.44
C ASP A 5 19.50 -10.93 58.93
N LYS A 6 18.86 -11.95 59.54
CA LYS A 6 19.08 -12.31 60.96
C LYS A 6 20.52 -12.71 61.30
N LYS A 7 21.39 -12.91 60.29
CA LYS A 7 22.81 -13.27 60.42
C LYS A 7 23.75 -12.09 60.12
N GLY A 8 23.23 -10.88 59.89
CA GLY A 8 24.01 -9.68 59.56
C GLY A 8 24.51 -9.64 58.11
N ASN A 9 24.02 -10.52 57.23
CA ASN A 9 24.32 -10.43 55.80
C ASN A 9 23.47 -9.32 55.18
N ILE A 10 24.08 -8.57 54.26
CA ILE A 10 23.37 -7.53 53.52
C ILE A 10 22.36 -8.22 52.59
N LYS A 11 21.07 -7.89 52.73
CA LYS A 11 20.03 -8.33 51.80
C LYS A 11 20.28 -7.66 50.45
N GLY A 12 20.28 -8.44 49.37
CA GLY A 12 20.43 -7.89 48.02
C GLY A 12 19.38 -6.81 47.77
N PHE A 13 19.81 -5.65 47.29
CA PHE A 13 18.90 -4.58 46.89
C PHE A 13 18.44 -4.83 45.45
N LYS A 14 17.12 -4.92 45.27
CA LYS A 14 16.47 -5.16 43.96
C LYS A 14 16.37 -3.85 43.19
N SER A 15 17.03 -3.77 42.04
CA SER A 15 16.75 -2.75 41.02
C SER A 15 17.35 -3.19 39.67
N ILE A 16 18.66 -3.02 39.47
CA ILE A 16 19.32 -3.28 38.16
C ILE A 16 19.46 -4.79 37.85
N GLY A 17 19.70 -5.64 38.85
CA GLY A 17 19.96 -7.07 38.60
C GLY A 17 18.70 -7.82 38.15
N GLU A 18 17.56 -7.54 38.77
CA GLU A 18 16.27 -8.16 38.40
C GLU A 18 15.87 -7.77 36.98
N GLU A 19 16.15 -6.53 36.59
CA GLU A 19 15.97 -6.06 35.21
C GLU A 19 16.91 -6.79 34.23
N GLN A 20 18.19 -6.97 34.55
CA GLN A 20 19.13 -7.75 33.74
C GLN A 20 18.67 -9.22 33.56
N LYS A 21 18.22 -9.86 34.64
CA LYS A 21 17.69 -11.24 34.60
C LYS A 21 16.48 -11.34 33.68
N ASN A 22 15.49 -10.45 33.89
CA ASN A 22 14.26 -10.43 33.10
C ASN A 22 14.56 -10.21 31.60
N ILE A 23 15.49 -9.31 31.27
CA ILE A 23 15.89 -9.05 29.88
C ILE A 23 16.55 -10.29 29.25
N LYS A 24 17.44 -11.00 29.97
CA LYS A 24 18.06 -12.24 29.46
C LYS A 24 17.04 -13.34 29.21
N GLU A 25 16.11 -13.58 30.14
CA GLU A 25 15.02 -14.56 29.93
C GLU A 25 14.13 -14.19 28.74
N ILE A 26 13.86 -12.90 28.54
CA ILE A 26 13.12 -12.37 27.39
C ILE A 26 13.86 -12.64 26.08
N ILE A 27 15.18 -12.45 26.04
CA ILE A 27 16.03 -12.73 24.87
C ILE A 27 15.99 -14.23 24.57
N GLU A 28 16.28 -15.10 25.54
CA GLU A 28 16.31 -16.55 25.34
C GLU A 28 14.98 -17.11 24.81
N LYS A 29 13.85 -16.67 25.37
CA LYS A 29 12.51 -17.06 24.90
C LYS A 29 12.29 -16.63 23.45
N ARG A 30 12.75 -15.42 23.07
CA ARG A 30 12.60 -14.91 21.70
C ARG A 30 13.53 -15.59 20.72
N GLU A 31 14.77 -15.91 21.10
CA GLU A 31 15.72 -16.66 20.27
C GLU A 31 15.21 -18.08 19.96
N LYS A 32 14.56 -18.75 20.93
CA LYS A 32 13.87 -20.03 20.68
C LYS A 32 12.76 -19.89 19.64
N ILE A 33 11.92 -18.86 19.76
CA ILE A 33 10.83 -18.59 18.81
C ILE A 33 11.40 -18.26 17.41
N LEU A 34 12.50 -17.51 17.36
CA LEU A 34 13.20 -17.16 16.12
C LEU A 34 13.66 -18.43 15.39
N LYS A 35 14.30 -19.36 16.10
CA LYS A 35 14.72 -20.64 15.55
C LYS A 35 13.55 -21.41 14.92
N THR A 36 12.45 -21.57 15.64
CA THR A 36 11.25 -22.26 15.12
C THR A 36 10.66 -21.56 13.89
N ARG A 37 10.73 -20.23 13.82
CA ARG A 37 10.26 -19.48 12.64
C ARG A 37 11.18 -19.65 11.44
N ASN A 38 12.49 -19.64 11.64
CA ASN A 38 13.46 -19.90 10.57
C ASN A 38 13.32 -21.31 10.00
N GLU A 39 13.11 -22.32 10.85
CA GLU A 39 12.80 -23.70 10.40
C GLU A 39 11.51 -23.75 9.56
N LYS A 40 10.47 -23.01 9.98
CA LYS A 40 9.22 -22.91 9.22
C LYS A 40 9.40 -22.19 7.88
N LEU A 41 10.19 -21.12 7.85
CA LEU A 41 10.50 -20.38 6.62
C LEU A 41 11.22 -21.29 5.62
N GLN A 42 12.24 -22.00 6.07
CA GLN A 42 13.00 -22.93 5.23
C GLN A 42 12.10 -24.02 4.63
N LYS A 43 11.14 -24.53 5.41
CA LYS A 43 10.14 -25.48 4.90
C LYS A 43 9.28 -24.86 3.78
N LEU A 44 8.74 -23.66 3.99
CA LEU A 44 7.93 -22.96 2.99
C LEU A 44 8.71 -22.66 1.70
N GLU A 45 9.99 -22.31 1.82
CA GLU A 45 10.87 -22.08 0.66
C GLU A 45 11.17 -23.35 -0.12
N ASN A 46 11.35 -24.49 0.58
CA ASN A 46 11.51 -25.79 -0.05
C ASN A 46 10.23 -26.23 -0.77
N ASP A 47 9.07 -26.09 -0.12
CA ASP A 47 7.77 -26.40 -0.73
C ASP A 47 7.57 -25.55 -2.01
N LYS A 48 7.93 -24.25 -1.97
CA LYS A 48 7.87 -23.37 -3.15
C LYS A 48 8.79 -23.83 -4.28
N LYS A 49 10.02 -24.25 -3.97
CA LYS A 49 10.96 -24.77 -4.98
C LYS A 49 10.45 -26.04 -5.65
N GLU A 50 9.80 -26.92 -4.90
CA GLU A 50 9.19 -28.13 -5.45
C GLU A 50 8.12 -27.79 -6.49
N PHE A 51 7.23 -26.83 -6.18
CA PHE A 51 6.22 -26.37 -7.14
C PHE A 51 6.79 -25.60 -8.35
N LEU A 52 7.90 -24.89 -8.20
CA LEU A 52 8.57 -24.18 -9.30
C LEU A 52 9.30 -25.10 -10.28
N ASN A 53 9.66 -26.31 -9.84
CA ASN A 53 10.30 -27.31 -10.69
C ASN A 53 9.30 -28.11 -11.52
N ASP A 54 7.99 -27.83 -11.41
CA ASP A 54 6.96 -28.48 -12.21
C ASP A 54 7.04 -28.02 -13.67
N ASP A 55 7.16 -28.97 -14.61
CA ASP A 55 7.37 -28.71 -16.04
C ASP A 55 6.09 -28.83 -16.87
N ARG A 56 4.91 -29.00 -16.24
CA ARG A 56 3.62 -29.14 -16.93
C ARG A 56 3.30 -27.95 -17.82
N GLU A 57 3.56 -26.74 -17.36
CA GLU A 57 3.32 -25.52 -18.16
C GLU A 57 4.20 -25.50 -19.41
N THR A 58 5.49 -25.80 -19.28
CA THR A 58 6.42 -25.86 -20.43
C THR A 58 5.98 -26.93 -21.44
N LYS A 59 5.67 -28.14 -20.97
CA LYS A 59 5.20 -29.24 -21.83
C LYS A 59 3.88 -28.91 -22.55
N LEU A 60 2.95 -28.24 -21.87
CA LEU A 60 1.69 -27.82 -22.48
C LEU A 60 1.91 -26.74 -23.55
N GLU A 61 2.80 -25.78 -23.30
CA GLU A 61 3.16 -24.74 -24.27
C GLU A 61 3.86 -25.32 -25.51
N GLU A 62 4.66 -26.37 -25.36
CA GLU A 62 5.26 -27.14 -26.47
C GLU A 62 4.17 -27.80 -27.32
N LYS A 63 3.24 -28.55 -26.70
CA LYS A 63 2.08 -29.15 -27.39
C LYS A 63 1.25 -28.12 -28.15
N PHE A 64 1.00 -26.94 -27.56
CA PHE A 64 0.30 -25.86 -28.24
C PHE A 64 1.06 -25.32 -29.45
N THR A 65 2.40 -25.29 -29.38
CA THR A 65 3.24 -24.85 -30.50
C THR A 65 3.18 -25.86 -31.65
N GLU A 66 3.33 -27.14 -31.35
CA GLU A 66 3.24 -28.23 -32.33
C GLU A 66 1.87 -28.26 -33.00
N LYS A 67 0.78 -28.22 -32.21
CA LYS A 67 -0.59 -28.24 -32.77
C LYS A 67 -0.88 -27.02 -33.62
N ALA A 68 -0.47 -25.82 -33.19
CA ALA A 68 -0.65 -24.61 -33.99
C ALA A 68 0.07 -24.71 -35.33
N SER A 69 1.28 -25.29 -35.36
CA SER A 69 2.02 -25.55 -36.60
C SER A 69 1.26 -26.51 -37.53
N LEU A 70 0.68 -27.59 -36.99
CA LEU A 70 -0.11 -28.54 -37.79
C LEU A 70 -1.34 -27.86 -38.40
N ILE A 71 -2.10 -27.08 -37.63
CA ILE A 71 -3.27 -26.34 -38.12
C ILE A 71 -2.86 -25.33 -39.21
N ALA A 72 -1.70 -24.67 -39.06
CA ALA A 72 -1.20 -23.70 -40.04
C ALA A 72 -0.89 -24.32 -41.43
N THR A 73 -0.64 -25.62 -41.49
CA THR A 73 -0.31 -26.32 -42.75
C THR A 73 -1.54 -26.77 -43.54
N ASN A 74 -2.73 -26.79 -42.94
CA ASN A 74 -3.94 -27.28 -43.60
C ASN A 74 -4.73 -26.11 -44.22
N PRO A 75 -4.87 -26.05 -45.56
CA PRO A 75 -5.56 -24.96 -46.25
C PRO A 75 -7.07 -24.92 -45.97
N ASN A 76 -7.67 -26.01 -45.47
CA ASN A 76 -9.10 -26.06 -45.15
C ASN A 76 -9.45 -25.29 -43.87
N TYR A 77 -8.47 -24.94 -43.03
CA TYR A 77 -8.71 -24.28 -41.75
C TYR A 77 -8.48 -22.78 -41.80
N LEU A 78 -7.72 -22.28 -42.78
CA LEU A 78 -7.18 -20.92 -42.81
C LEU A 78 -7.03 -20.37 -44.22
N LYS A 79 -7.26 -19.06 -44.36
CA LYS A 79 -6.95 -18.29 -45.56
C LYS A 79 -5.50 -17.76 -45.44
N GLY A 80 -4.52 -18.63 -45.72
CA GLY A 80 -3.07 -18.32 -45.66
C GLY A 80 -2.32 -18.86 -44.42
N TYR A 81 -1.03 -18.54 -44.30
CA TYR A 81 -0.06 -19.27 -43.46
C TYR A 81 0.17 -18.74 -42.03
N ARG A 82 -0.74 -17.95 -41.44
CA ARG A 82 -0.48 -17.31 -40.13
C ARG A 82 -1.39 -17.84 -39.02
N TYR A 83 -1.08 -19.04 -38.53
CA TYR A 83 -1.65 -19.57 -37.30
C TYR A 83 -0.53 -19.96 -36.33
N ASN A 84 -0.55 -19.37 -35.14
CA ASN A 84 0.48 -19.55 -34.14
C ASN A 84 -0.13 -19.94 -32.80
N LYS A 85 0.72 -20.24 -31.81
CA LYS A 85 0.29 -20.62 -30.47
C LYS A 85 -0.73 -19.64 -29.84
N THR A 86 -0.58 -18.35 -30.09
CA THR A 86 -1.49 -17.32 -29.56
C THR A 86 -2.88 -17.42 -30.20
N ALA A 87 -2.96 -17.71 -31.50
CA ALA A 87 -4.22 -17.97 -32.18
C ALA A 87 -4.89 -19.25 -31.64
N LEU A 88 -4.12 -20.33 -31.45
CA LEU A 88 -4.63 -21.56 -30.83
C LEU A 88 -5.22 -21.32 -29.45
N LYS A 89 -4.55 -20.54 -28.60
CA LYS A 89 -5.08 -20.19 -27.27
C LYS A 89 -6.39 -19.39 -27.33
N LYS A 90 -6.57 -18.55 -28.36
CA LYS A 90 -7.85 -17.84 -28.57
C LYS A 90 -8.96 -18.82 -28.94
N ASP A 91 -8.68 -19.73 -29.88
CA ASP A 91 -9.65 -20.75 -30.29
C ASP A 91 -10.00 -21.71 -29.13
N LEU A 92 -9.00 -22.11 -28.31
CA LEU A 92 -9.22 -22.87 -27.08
C LEU A 92 -10.14 -22.13 -26.09
N ASN A 93 -10.02 -20.80 -25.99
CA ASN A 93 -10.92 -20.01 -25.14
C ASN A 93 -12.35 -19.94 -25.68
N ILE A 94 -12.55 -19.96 -27.00
CA ILE A 94 -13.88 -19.99 -27.62
C ILE A 94 -14.62 -21.27 -27.23
N ILE A 95 -13.90 -22.40 -27.26
CA ILE A 95 -14.49 -23.72 -27.01
C ILE A 95 -14.50 -24.13 -25.52
N LYS A 96 -13.78 -23.42 -24.64
CA LYS A 96 -13.50 -23.79 -23.24
C LYS A 96 -14.73 -24.24 -22.43
N ASN A 97 -15.89 -23.63 -22.65
CA ASN A 97 -17.09 -23.91 -21.87
C ASN A 97 -17.89 -25.12 -22.39
N ASN A 98 -17.66 -25.54 -23.64
CA ASN A 98 -18.39 -26.63 -24.27
C ASN A 98 -17.63 -27.14 -25.50
N GLU A 99 -16.54 -27.88 -25.29
CA GLU A 99 -15.72 -28.40 -26.40
C GLU A 99 -16.47 -29.41 -27.27
N ASP A 100 -17.38 -30.19 -26.67
CA ASP A 100 -18.15 -31.20 -27.38
C ASP A 100 -19.09 -30.59 -28.43
N ALA A 101 -19.59 -29.37 -28.22
CA ALA A 101 -20.43 -28.67 -29.20
C ALA A 101 -19.70 -28.27 -30.49
N TYR A 102 -18.36 -28.29 -30.49
CA TYR A 102 -17.55 -27.96 -31.66
C TYR A 102 -17.01 -29.21 -32.37
N ILE A 103 -17.23 -30.41 -31.82
CA ILE A 103 -16.86 -31.67 -32.46
C ILE A 103 -17.91 -32.00 -33.54
N LEU A 104 -17.50 -31.90 -34.79
CA LEU A 104 -18.33 -32.18 -35.96
C LEU A 104 -18.31 -33.66 -36.31
N ASN A 105 -19.44 -34.21 -36.72
CA ASN A 105 -19.49 -35.56 -37.27
C ASN A 105 -18.96 -35.60 -38.72
N ASN A 106 -18.83 -36.79 -39.30
CA ASN A 106 -18.27 -36.96 -40.65
C ASN A 106 -19.13 -36.32 -41.75
N GLU A 107 -20.46 -36.30 -41.60
CA GLU A 107 -21.36 -35.71 -42.59
C GLU A 107 -21.24 -34.17 -42.59
N GLU A 108 -21.23 -33.55 -41.40
CA GLU A 108 -21.05 -32.12 -41.22
C GLU A 108 -19.67 -31.65 -41.73
N GLN A 109 -18.60 -32.38 -41.41
CA GLN A 109 -17.27 -32.07 -41.93
C GLN A 109 -17.24 -32.12 -43.46
N ASN A 110 -17.85 -33.14 -44.07
CA ASN A 110 -17.93 -33.25 -45.52
C ASN A 110 -18.76 -32.13 -46.15
N GLN A 111 -19.83 -31.68 -45.51
CA GLN A 111 -20.61 -30.53 -45.96
C GLN A 111 -19.78 -29.24 -45.97
N PHE A 112 -19.03 -28.95 -44.90
CA PHE A 112 -18.17 -27.77 -44.87
C PHE A 112 -17.03 -27.85 -45.90
N ILE A 113 -16.46 -29.03 -46.13
CA ILE A 113 -15.44 -29.23 -47.18
C ILE A 113 -16.03 -28.92 -48.56
N LYS A 114 -17.26 -29.38 -48.87
CA LYS A 114 -17.92 -29.06 -50.15
C LYS A 114 -18.12 -27.55 -50.34
N ILE A 115 -18.49 -26.82 -49.28
CA ILE A 115 -18.61 -25.34 -49.33
C ILE A 115 -17.26 -24.68 -49.68
N LEU A 116 -16.13 -25.26 -49.22
CA LEU A 116 -14.79 -24.76 -49.58
C LEU A 116 -14.42 -25.01 -51.05
N GLU A 117 -14.95 -26.07 -51.65
CA GLU A 117 -14.72 -26.44 -53.06
C GLU A 117 -15.60 -25.66 -54.04
N ASP A 118 -16.69 -25.07 -53.55
CA ASP A 118 -17.61 -24.26 -54.35
C ASP A 118 -16.88 -23.05 -54.98
N LYS A 119 -17.08 -22.87 -56.28
CA LYS A 119 -16.59 -21.72 -57.06
C LYS A 119 -17.75 -20.81 -57.43
N GLU A 120 -17.45 -19.57 -57.80
CA GLU A 120 -18.46 -18.65 -58.35
C GLU A 120 -19.19 -19.32 -59.52
N LYS A 121 -20.52 -19.33 -59.45
CA LYS A 121 -21.41 -19.89 -60.48
C LYS A 121 -22.03 -18.75 -61.28
N HIS A 122 -22.44 -19.05 -62.50
CA HIS A 122 -23.18 -18.10 -63.32
C HIS A 122 -24.60 -17.92 -62.80
N ASN A 123 -25.03 -16.65 -62.73
CA ASN A 123 -26.36 -16.28 -62.28
C ASN A 123 -27.43 -16.78 -63.27
N THR A 124 -28.44 -17.46 -62.73
CA THR A 124 -29.50 -18.10 -63.52
C THR A 124 -30.53 -17.12 -64.08
N ASN A 125 -30.76 -15.97 -63.42
CA ASN A 125 -31.67 -14.90 -63.86
C ASN A 125 -33.07 -15.37 -64.35
N PHE A 126 -33.57 -16.47 -63.83
CA PHE A 126 -34.84 -17.03 -64.26
C PHE A 126 -36.02 -16.25 -63.68
N ASN A 127 -36.97 -15.86 -64.54
CA ASN A 127 -38.21 -15.21 -64.14
C ASN A 127 -39.40 -15.99 -64.70
N ASN A 128 -40.38 -16.28 -63.84
CA ASN A 128 -41.59 -16.94 -64.27
C ASN A 128 -42.46 -16.00 -65.13
N THR A 129 -42.59 -16.31 -66.41
CA THR A 129 -43.45 -15.59 -67.37
C THR A 129 -44.67 -16.40 -67.80
N PHE A 130 -44.93 -17.53 -67.13
CA PHE A 130 -46.03 -18.42 -67.49
C PHE A 130 -47.39 -17.77 -67.22
N ASN A 131 -48.18 -17.61 -68.27
CA ASN A 131 -49.56 -17.14 -68.15
C ASN A 131 -50.49 -18.32 -67.87
N LYS A 132 -50.95 -18.41 -66.62
CA LYS A 132 -51.84 -19.48 -66.14
C LYS A 132 -53.25 -19.41 -66.72
N ASP A 133 -53.67 -18.27 -67.26
CA ASP A 133 -55.02 -18.10 -67.81
C ASP A 133 -55.15 -18.64 -69.24
N ASN A 134 -54.04 -18.99 -69.89
CA ASN A 134 -54.02 -19.45 -71.28
C ASN A 134 -54.88 -20.70 -71.47
N PHE A 135 -54.78 -21.71 -70.58
CA PHE A 135 -55.55 -22.94 -70.70
C PHE A 135 -57.06 -22.69 -70.58
N GLN A 136 -57.47 -21.90 -69.58
CA GLN A 136 -58.88 -21.50 -69.43
C GLN A 136 -59.38 -20.70 -70.63
N GLY A 137 -58.56 -19.84 -71.20
CA GLY A 137 -58.88 -19.12 -72.44
C GLY A 137 -59.14 -20.08 -73.60
N ILE A 138 -58.26 -21.05 -73.81
CA ILE A 138 -58.40 -22.09 -74.85
C ILE A 138 -59.63 -22.95 -74.58
N LEU A 139 -59.84 -23.38 -73.33
CA LEU A 139 -60.96 -24.21 -72.91
C LEU A 139 -62.29 -23.52 -73.15
N LYS A 140 -62.40 -22.25 -72.75
CA LYS A 140 -63.60 -21.43 -72.93
C LYS A 140 -63.89 -21.23 -74.42
N HIS A 141 -62.90 -20.79 -75.21
CA HIS A 141 -63.09 -20.56 -76.64
C HIS A 141 -63.47 -21.85 -77.38
N SER A 142 -62.81 -22.97 -77.04
CA SER A 142 -63.14 -24.29 -77.60
C SER A 142 -64.54 -24.74 -77.22
N SER A 143 -64.94 -24.58 -75.95
CA SER A 143 -66.27 -24.97 -75.49
C SER A 143 -67.38 -24.16 -76.14
N GLU A 144 -67.20 -22.83 -76.27
CA GLU A 144 -68.13 -21.94 -76.96
C GLU A 144 -68.37 -22.39 -78.41
N ILE A 145 -67.33 -22.82 -79.12
CA ILE A 145 -67.44 -23.31 -80.51
C ILE A 145 -68.06 -24.70 -80.58
N LEU A 146 -67.67 -25.62 -79.68
CA LEU A 146 -68.20 -26.99 -79.65
C LEU A 146 -69.71 -27.02 -79.37
N GLU A 147 -70.19 -26.15 -78.48
CA GLU A 147 -71.60 -26.10 -78.05
C GLU A 147 -72.50 -25.26 -78.97
N LYS A 148 -71.95 -24.47 -79.91
CA LYS A 148 -72.75 -23.73 -80.90
C LYS A 148 -73.66 -24.71 -81.67
N GLU A 149 -74.96 -24.43 -81.61
CA GLU A 149 -76.01 -25.09 -82.38
C GLU A 149 -76.32 -24.25 -83.62
N ILE A 150 -76.30 -24.89 -84.79
CA ILE A 150 -76.63 -24.23 -86.05
C ILE A 150 -78.12 -24.39 -86.29
N ILE A 151 -78.84 -23.28 -86.49
CA ILE A 151 -80.26 -23.33 -86.80
C ILE A 151 -80.43 -23.87 -88.23
N ILE A 152 -81.01 -25.07 -88.32
CA ILE A 152 -81.28 -25.75 -89.57
C ILE A 152 -82.74 -25.55 -90.00
N LYS A 153 -82.95 -25.21 -91.27
CA LYS A 153 -84.30 -25.00 -91.85
C LYS A 153 -85.15 -26.26 -91.91
N GLU A 154 -84.51 -27.41 -92.08
CA GLU A 154 -85.17 -28.71 -92.21
C GLU A 154 -84.48 -29.73 -91.31
N ASN A 155 -85.24 -30.56 -90.60
CA ASN A 155 -84.68 -31.55 -89.68
C ASN A 155 -84.16 -32.78 -90.45
N LEU A 156 -82.95 -32.67 -90.97
CA LEU A 156 -82.23 -33.72 -91.70
C LEU A 156 -81.04 -34.18 -90.85
N THR A 157 -80.78 -35.49 -90.78
CA THR A 157 -79.57 -36.00 -90.10
C THR A 157 -78.32 -35.48 -90.79
N SER A 158 -77.20 -35.36 -90.04
CA SER A 158 -75.94 -34.85 -90.58
C SER A 158 -75.46 -35.67 -91.79
N GLU A 159 -75.62 -37.00 -91.77
CA GLU A 159 -75.25 -37.87 -92.90
C GLU A 159 -76.12 -37.59 -94.13
N LEU A 160 -77.42 -37.35 -93.93
CA LEU A 160 -78.33 -37.03 -95.02
C LEU A 160 -78.07 -35.64 -95.58
N ARG A 161 -77.74 -34.65 -94.72
CA ARG A 161 -77.31 -33.31 -95.15
C ARG A 161 -76.04 -33.39 -95.99
N GLN A 162 -75.03 -34.10 -95.51
CA GLN A 162 -73.79 -34.31 -96.24
C GLN A 162 -74.05 -35.02 -97.59
N TRP A 163 -74.87 -36.07 -97.59
CA TRP A 163 -75.24 -36.78 -98.82
C TRP A 163 -75.97 -35.88 -99.81
N LEU A 164 -76.86 -35.01 -99.34
CA LEU A 164 -77.57 -34.06 -100.19
C LEU A 164 -76.63 -32.94 -100.68
N GLU A 165 -75.71 -32.42 -99.85
CA GLU A 165 -74.70 -31.44 -100.25
C GLU A 165 -73.77 -31.99 -101.33
N GLU A 166 -73.29 -33.22 -101.14
CA GLU A 166 -72.47 -33.92 -102.13
C GLU A 166 -73.29 -34.27 -103.38
N GLY A 167 -74.52 -34.74 -103.21
CA GLY A 167 -75.46 -35.03 -104.28
C GLY A 167 -75.78 -33.80 -105.13
N LEU A 168 -76.00 -32.65 -104.52
CA LEU A 168 -76.24 -31.37 -105.19
C LEU A 168 -75.06 -30.96 -106.09
N LYS A 169 -73.82 -31.32 -105.74
CA LYS A 169 -72.65 -31.00 -106.59
C LYS A 169 -72.77 -31.61 -107.99
N PHE A 170 -73.47 -32.72 -108.14
CA PHE A 170 -73.71 -33.40 -109.42
C PHE A 170 -74.94 -32.87 -110.18
N HIS A 171 -75.72 -31.95 -109.59
CA HIS A 171 -76.98 -31.45 -110.13
C HIS A 171 -77.06 -29.91 -110.23
N LYS A 172 -75.91 -29.23 -110.31
CA LYS A 172 -75.83 -27.76 -110.36
C LYS A 172 -76.38 -27.10 -111.63
N GLU A 173 -76.53 -27.86 -112.71
CA GLU A 173 -77.08 -27.36 -113.98
C GLU A 173 -78.61 -27.33 -113.87
N HIS A 174 -79.16 -26.24 -113.31
CA HIS A 174 -80.60 -26.00 -113.12
C HIS A 174 -81.41 -26.07 -114.44
N LEU A 175 -81.65 -27.27 -114.94
CA LEU A 175 -82.42 -27.55 -116.17
C LEU A 175 -83.83 -28.02 -115.80
N SER A 176 -84.84 -27.58 -116.55
CA SER A 176 -86.26 -27.88 -116.28
C SER A 176 -86.66 -29.36 -116.41
N THR A 177 -85.81 -30.19 -116.99
CA THR A 177 -86.08 -31.61 -117.30
C THR A 177 -84.94 -32.54 -116.83
N GLN A 178 -84.20 -32.16 -115.78
CA GLN A 178 -83.08 -32.97 -115.30
C GLN A 178 -83.55 -34.31 -114.71
N GLN A 179 -82.81 -35.39 -114.98
CA GLN A 179 -82.99 -36.68 -114.30
C GLN A 179 -82.04 -36.77 -113.10
N CYS A 180 -82.55 -37.28 -111.97
CA CYS A 180 -81.74 -37.57 -110.79
C CYS A 180 -80.65 -38.60 -111.15
N LYS A 181 -79.37 -38.26 -110.96
CA LYS A 181 -78.23 -39.15 -111.26
C LYS A 181 -78.18 -40.41 -110.39
N PHE A 182 -78.97 -40.46 -109.32
CA PHE A 182 -79.08 -41.64 -108.46
C PHE A 182 -80.15 -42.63 -108.94
N CYS A 183 -81.41 -42.18 -109.08
CA CYS A 183 -82.55 -43.06 -109.38
C CYS A 183 -83.13 -42.90 -110.79
N ASN A 184 -82.56 -41.99 -111.61
CA ASN A 184 -82.97 -41.67 -112.98
C ASN A 184 -84.41 -41.12 -113.15
N ASN A 185 -85.15 -40.91 -112.06
CA ASN A 185 -86.45 -40.24 -112.08
C ASN A 185 -86.31 -38.74 -112.40
N PRO A 186 -87.35 -38.08 -112.95
CA PRO A 186 -87.36 -36.63 -113.15
C PRO A 186 -87.13 -35.89 -111.83
N LEU A 187 -86.13 -35.00 -111.81
CA LEU A 187 -85.79 -34.12 -110.69
C LEU A 187 -86.13 -32.68 -111.09
N THR A 188 -87.16 -32.13 -110.46
CA THR A 188 -87.65 -30.79 -110.82
C THR A 188 -86.74 -29.68 -110.29
N LEU A 189 -86.71 -28.56 -111.00
CA LEU A 189 -86.06 -27.32 -110.54
C LEU A 189 -86.51 -26.90 -109.15
N GLU A 190 -87.82 -26.97 -108.89
CA GLU A 190 -88.41 -26.70 -107.57
C GLU A 190 -87.80 -27.57 -106.49
N ARG A 191 -87.54 -28.86 -106.77
CA ARG A 191 -86.92 -29.77 -105.81
C ARG A 191 -85.45 -29.44 -105.56
N ILE A 192 -84.67 -29.10 -106.60
CA ILE A 192 -83.27 -28.68 -106.45
C ILE A 192 -83.18 -27.40 -105.61
N VAL A 193 -83.97 -26.39 -105.96
CA VAL A 193 -84.04 -25.12 -105.21
C VAL A 193 -84.50 -25.35 -103.78
N TRP A 194 -85.46 -26.25 -103.56
CA TRP A 194 -85.86 -26.64 -102.22
C TRP A 194 -84.69 -27.28 -101.45
N ILE A 195 -83.96 -28.22 -102.05
CA ILE A 195 -82.82 -28.89 -101.41
C ILE A 195 -81.72 -27.85 -101.08
N GLU A 196 -81.36 -26.97 -102.01
CA GLU A 196 -80.38 -25.89 -101.78
C GLU A 196 -80.80 -24.92 -100.68
N ASN A 197 -82.07 -24.51 -100.68
CA ASN A 197 -82.58 -23.58 -99.69
C ASN A 197 -82.67 -24.19 -98.30
N ASN A 198 -82.95 -25.49 -98.18
CA ASN A 198 -83.15 -26.18 -96.90
C ASN A 198 -81.89 -26.84 -96.32
N ILE A 199 -80.82 -26.94 -97.13
CA ILE A 199 -79.50 -27.41 -96.68
C ILE A 199 -78.64 -26.27 -96.16
N LYS A 200 -78.74 -25.08 -96.77
CA LYS A 200 -78.10 -23.88 -96.22
C LYS A 200 -78.64 -23.58 -94.83
N ASP A 201 -77.77 -23.17 -93.93
CA ASP A 201 -78.21 -22.54 -92.69
C ASP A 201 -78.95 -21.22 -93.00
N ASP A 202 -79.67 -20.70 -92.01
CA ASP A 202 -80.39 -19.43 -92.15
C ASP A 202 -79.46 -18.20 -92.14
N SER A 203 -78.20 -18.36 -91.71
CA SER A 203 -77.36 -17.28 -91.16
C SER A 203 -75.91 -17.22 -91.66
N GLY A 204 -75.38 -18.22 -92.39
CA GLY A 204 -73.95 -18.32 -92.74
C GLY A 204 -73.05 -18.55 -91.52
N GLU A 205 -73.58 -19.23 -90.50
CA GLU A 205 -72.89 -19.59 -89.27
C GLU A 205 -72.02 -20.84 -89.45
N LYS A 206 -72.36 -21.73 -90.38
CA LYS A 206 -71.60 -22.92 -90.74
C LYS A 206 -70.19 -22.57 -91.19
N GLU A 207 -70.04 -21.71 -92.20
CA GLU A 207 -68.73 -21.34 -92.74
C GLU A 207 -67.87 -20.63 -91.68
N LYS A 208 -68.49 -19.82 -90.81
CA LYS A 208 -67.79 -19.14 -89.71
C LYS A 208 -67.28 -20.13 -88.66
N ILE A 209 -68.08 -21.12 -88.27
CA ILE A 209 -67.66 -22.16 -87.34
C ILE A 209 -66.54 -23.00 -87.97
N GLU A 210 -66.63 -23.34 -89.24
CA GLU A 210 -65.57 -24.08 -89.95
C GLU A 210 -64.24 -23.32 -89.99
N GLU A 211 -64.28 -22.00 -90.20
CA GLU A 211 -63.11 -21.12 -90.16
C GLU A 211 -62.53 -21.01 -88.74
N GLU A 212 -63.36 -20.76 -87.73
CA GLU A 212 -62.94 -20.71 -86.31
C GLU A 212 -62.34 -22.05 -85.83
N LEU A 213 -62.92 -23.19 -86.21
CA LEU A 213 -62.40 -24.52 -85.90
C LEU A 213 -61.03 -24.77 -86.53
N LYS A 214 -60.85 -24.33 -87.78
CA LYS A 214 -59.58 -24.46 -88.49
C LYS A 214 -58.50 -23.60 -87.83
N ASP A 215 -58.81 -22.34 -87.53
CA ASP A 215 -57.88 -21.41 -86.87
C ASP A 215 -57.46 -21.93 -85.49
N LEU A 216 -58.38 -22.54 -84.74
CA LEU A 216 -58.05 -23.21 -83.49
C LEU A 216 -57.04 -24.35 -83.71
N LEU A 217 -57.33 -25.26 -84.65
CA LEU A 217 -56.48 -26.43 -84.95
C LEU A 217 -55.09 -26.04 -85.44
N ASP A 218 -54.98 -25.02 -86.29
CA ASP A 218 -53.70 -24.54 -86.80
C ASP A 218 -52.82 -23.95 -85.68
N ASN A 219 -53.43 -23.47 -84.57
CA ASN A 219 -52.73 -22.91 -83.41
C ASN A 219 -52.49 -23.92 -82.26
N PHE A 220 -53.09 -25.11 -82.28
CA PHE A 220 -53.02 -26.05 -81.15
C PHE A 220 -51.60 -26.49 -80.78
N GLU A 221 -50.71 -26.61 -81.76
CA GLU A 221 -49.31 -26.97 -81.50
C GLU A 221 -48.58 -25.87 -80.70
N ASN A 222 -48.92 -24.60 -80.94
CA ASN A 222 -48.34 -23.47 -80.20
C ASN A 222 -48.81 -23.41 -78.73
N TYR A 223 -49.93 -24.06 -78.40
CA TYR A 223 -50.44 -24.14 -77.04
C TYR A 223 -49.77 -25.22 -76.19
N LYS A 224 -49.03 -26.15 -76.82
CA LYS A 224 -48.29 -27.19 -76.09
C LYS A 224 -47.08 -26.57 -75.38
N LEU A 225 -46.85 -27.03 -74.16
CA LEU A 225 -45.71 -26.62 -73.34
C LEU A 225 -44.54 -27.59 -73.49
N GLU A 226 -43.33 -27.04 -73.57
CA GLU A 226 -42.09 -27.83 -73.63
C GLU A 226 -41.16 -27.48 -72.48
N LEU A 227 -40.81 -28.47 -71.65
CA LEU A 227 -39.94 -28.28 -70.47
C LEU A 227 -38.59 -27.66 -70.85
N LYS A 228 -37.99 -28.10 -71.96
CA LYS A 228 -36.69 -27.58 -72.44
C LYS A 228 -36.76 -26.11 -72.82
N LYS A 229 -37.87 -25.65 -73.38
CA LYS A 229 -38.08 -24.26 -73.78
C LYS A 229 -38.32 -23.38 -72.55
N ILE A 230 -39.08 -23.88 -71.57
CA ILE A 230 -39.38 -23.14 -70.33
C ILE A 230 -38.13 -22.95 -69.46
N LEU A 231 -37.23 -23.94 -69.41
CA LEU A 231 -36.00 -23.90 -68.61
C LEU A 231 -34.72 -23.78 -69.48
N GLN A 232 -34.79 -23.07 -70.61
CA GLN A 232 -33.71 -23.05 -71.60
C GLN A 232 -32.36 -22.53 -71.05
N ASP A 233 -32.41 -21.57 -70.12
CA ASP A 233 -31.22 -20.90 -69.58
C ASP A 233 -30.77 -21.46 -68.22
N ILE A 234 -31.36 -22.59 -67.77
CA ILE A 234 -31.08 -23.18 -66.46
C ILE A 234 -30.59 -24.63 -66.58
N GLU A 235 -29.32 -24.84 -66.21
CA GLU A 235 -28.72 -26.16 -66.09
C GLU A 235 -28.46 -26.52 -64.61
N TYR A 236 -28.31 -27.81 -64.32
CA TYR A 236 -28.10 -28.25 -62.94
C TYR A 236 -26.73 -27.83 -62.40
N GLU A 237 -25.77 -27.56 -63.30
CA GLU A 237 -24.41 -27.09 -63.00
C GLU A 237 -24.37 -25.65 -62.49
N ASN A 238 -25.43 -24.86 -62.75
CA ASN A 238 -25.56 -23.49 -62.26
C ASN A 238 -25.84 -23.44 -60.75
N PHE A 239 -26.27 -24.54 -60.14
CA PHE A 239 -26.62 -24.58 -58.72
C PHE A 239 -25.45 -25.00 -57.82
N TYR A 240 -25.37 -24.36 -56.66
CA TYR A 240 -24.51 -24.81 -55.56
C TYR A 240 -25.00 -26.14 -54.97
N SER A 241 -24.10 -26.86 -54.31
CA SER A 241 -24.35 -28.22 -53.79
C SER A 241 -25.61 -28.30 -52.91
N ASN A 242 -25.95 -27.23 -52.19
CA ASN A 242 -27.11 -27.17 -51.28
C ASN A 242 -28.46 -27.01 -52.00
N TYR A 243 -28.48 -26.51 -53.24
CA TYR A 243 -29.70 -26.22 -54.00
C TYR A 243 -29.93 -27.20 -55.16
N LYS A 244 -28.89 -27.94 -55.54
CA LYS A 244 -28.90 -28.85 -56.69
C LYS A 244 -29.98 -29.93 -56.59
N ASP A 245 -30.08 -30.60 -55.45
CA ASP A 245 -31.06 -31.69 -55.26
C ASP A 245 -32.49 -31.14 -55.28
N SER A 246 -32.72 -29.96 -54.69
CA SER A 246 -34.02 -29.28 -54.73
C SER A 246 -34.42 -28.88 -56.15
N PHE A 247 -33.49 -28.38 -56.96
CA PHE A 247 -33.76 -28.03 -58.36
C PHE A 247 -34.12 -29.26 -59.20
N ILE A 248 -33.38 -30.37 -59.04
CA ILE A 248 -33.66 -31.62 -59.75
C ILE A 248 -35.09 -32.11 -59.43
N ALA A 249 -35.46 -32.13 -58.15
CA ALA A 249 -36.80 -32.55 -57.74
C ALA A 249 -37.92 -31.64 -58.31
N LEU A 250 -37.72 -30.32 -58.31
CA LEU A 250 -38.69 -29.37 -58.88
C LEU A 250 -38.80 -29.50 -60.41
N LYS A 251 -37.69 -29.74 -61.11
CA LYS A 251 -37.66 -29.96 -62.56
C LYS A 251 -38.43 -31.21 -62.95
N GLU A 252 -38.30 -32.30 -62.19
CA GLU A 252 -39.08 -33.52 -62.40
C GLU A 252 -40.58 -33.29 -62.18
N GLN A 253 -40.96 -32.60 -61.09
CA GLN A 253 -42.36 -32.24 -60.82
C GLN A 253 -42.95 -31.37 -61.93
N LEU A 254 -42.19 -30.38 -62.43
CA LEU A 254 -42.62 -29.52 -63.54
C LEU A 254 -42.86 -30.32 -64.82
N GLY A 255 -41.93 -31.23 -65.15
CA GLY A 255 -42.04 -32.10 -66.32
C GLY A 255 -43.31 -32.97 -66.28
N ALA A 256 -43.63 -33.53 -65.12
CA ALA A 256 -44.85 -34.32 -64.93
C ALA A 256 -46.14 -33.49 -65.14
N ASN A 257 -46.19 -32.26 -64.61
CA ASN A 257 -47.36 -31.39 -64.76
C ASN A 257 -47.51 -30.85 -66.19
N ILE A 258 -46.41 -30.53 -66.87
CA ILE A 258 -46.43 -30.17 -68.31
C ILE A 258 -46.98 -31.32 -69.16
N ALA A 259 -46.57 -32.56 -68.88
CA ALA A 259 -47.08 -33.72 -69.60
C ALA A 259 -48.60 -33.89 -69.39
N ASN A 260 -49.09 -33.67 -68.17
CA ASN A 260 -50.53 -33.70 -67.87
C ASN A 260 -51.29 -32.55 -68.55
N TYR A 261 -50.76 -31.32 -68.52
CA TYR A 261 -51.32 -30.17 -69.23
C TYR A 261 -51.49 -30.45 -70.72
N ASN A 262 -50.42 -30.92 -71.39
CA ASN A 262 -50.47 -31.23 -72.82
C ASN A 262 -51.43 -32.38 -73.12
N LYS A 263 -51.57 -33.35 -72.22
CA LYS A 263 -52.53 -34.45 -72.36
C LYS A 263 -53.98 -33.94 -72.32
N GLU A 264 -54.30 -33.01 -71.43
CA GLU A 264 -55.64 -32.43 -71.37
C GLU A 264 -55.92 -31.54 -72.58
N LEU A 265 -54.92 -30.78 -73.05
CA LEU A 265 -55.00 -30.00 -74.29
C LEU A 265 -55.30 -30.88 -75.51
N LEU A 266 -54.66 -32.06 -75.61
CA LEU A 266 -54.94 -33.04 -76.68
C LEU A 266 -56.40 -33.52 -76.68
N LYS A 267 -57.04 -33.67 -75.51
CA LYS A 267 -58.47 -34.03 -75.46
C LYS A 267 -59.34 -32.95 -76.09
N ILE A 268 -59.00 -31.68 -75.86
CA ILE A 268 -59.70 -30.54 -76.47
C ILE A 268 -59.49 -30.58 -77.99
N GLU A 269 -58.25 -30.78 -78.44
CA GLU A 269 -57.90 -30.90 -79.86
C GLU A 269 -58.70 -32.02 -80.56
N GLU A 270 -58.83 -33.19 -79.93
CA GLU A 270 -59.60 -34.32 -80.45
C GLU A 270 -61.09 -34.00 -80.59
N LYS A 271 -61.67 -33.29 -79.62
CA LYS A 271 -63.09 -32.87 -79.66
C LYS A 271 -63.35 -31.79 -80.71
N ILE A 272 -62.42 -30.86 -80.90
CA ILE A 272 -62.48 -29.87 -81.99
C ILE A 272 -62.41 -30.57 -83.35
N LYS A 273 -61.55 -31.59 -83.52
CA LYS A 273 -61.53 -32.43 -84.74
C LYS A 273 -62.81 -33.23 -84.94
N GLU A 274 -63.48 -33.65 -83.87
CA GLU A 274 -64.78 -34.32 -83.94
C GLU A 274 -65.87 -33.36 -84.46
N LYS A 275 -65.97 -32.15 -83.88
CA LYS A 275 -66.89 -31.09 -84.34
C LYS A 275 -66.62 -30.66 -85.78
N GLN A 276 -65.37 -30.66 -86.24
CA GLN A 276 -65.03 -30.34 -87.63
C GLN A 276 -65.62 -31.35 -88.63
N LYS A 277 -65.83 -32.61 -88.24
CA LYS A 277 -66.45 -33.63 -89.09
C LYS A 277 -67.97 -33.49 -89.14
N ASP A 278 -68.58 -33.00 -88.08
CA ASP A 278 -70.03 -32.73 -87.98
C ASP A 278 -70.30 -31.43 -87.22
N VAL A 279 -70.33 -30.32 -87.96
CA VAL A 279 -70.50 -28.97 -87.41
C VAL A 279 -71.89 -28.71 -86.86
N PHE A 280 -72.89 -29.50 -87.28
CA PHE A 280 -74.29 -29.29 -86.91
C PHE A 280 -74.63 -29.83 -85.52
N THR A 281 -73.90 -30.85 -85.06
CA THR A 281 -74.16 -31.48 -83.76
C THR A 281 -73.38 -30.74 -82.66
N PRO A 282 -74.06 -30.20 -81.63
CA PRO A 282 -73.38 -29.66 -80.44
C PRO A 282 -72.63 -30.75 -79.68
N ILE A 283 -71.38 -30.48 -79.31
CA ILE A 283 -70.55 -31.39 -78.52
C ILE A 283 -70.28 -30.72 -77.17
N LYS A 284 -70.56 -31.43 -76.08
CA LYS A 284 -70.15 -30.99 -74.74
C LYS A 284 -68.74 -31.48 -74.43
N LEU A 285 -67.92 -30.58 -73.91
CA LEU A 285 -66.58 -30.91 -73.45
C LEU A 285 -66.66 -31.30 -71.97
N GLU A 286 -66.59 -32.60 -71.69
CA GLU A 286 -66.67 -33.11 -70.31
C GLU A 286 -65.29 -33.53 -69.78
N ASN A 287 -65.03 -33.22 -68.50
CA ASN A 287 -63.89 -33.72 -67.72
C ASN A 287 -62.48 -33.32 -68.22
N THR A 288 -62.25 -32.01 -68.42
CA THR A 288 -60.90 -31.44 -68.62
C THR A 288 -60.34 -30.89 -67.31
N ASN A 289 -59.14 -31.32 -66.94
CA ASN A 289 -58.43 -30.74 -65.79
C ASN A 289 -57.45 -29.67 -66.27
N ASP A 290 -57.32 -28.60 -65.48
CA ASP A 290 -56.33 -27.55 -65.73
C ASP A 290 -55.18 -27.67 -64.74
N PHE A 291 -53.96 -27.86 -65.25
CA PHE A 291 -52.73 -27.99 -64.46
C PHE A 291 -51.93 -26.67 -64.39
N SER A 292 -52.51 -25.57 -64.86
CA SER A 292 -51.82 -24.28 -64.96
C SER A 292 -51.40 -23.72 -63.61
N ASP A 293 -52.22 -23.89 -62.56
CA ASP A 293 -51.88 -23.42 -61.21
C ASP A 293 -50.71 -24.22 -60.62
N GLU A 294 -50.68 -25.54 -60.77
CA GLU A 294 -49.56 -26.39 -60.33
C GLU A 294 -48.27 -26.02 -61.05
N ILE A 295 -48.33 -25.86 -62.38
CA ILE A 295 -47.18 -25.41 -63.19
C ILE A 295 -46.69 -24.05 -62.71
N PHE A 296 -47.59 -23.08 -62.56
CA PHE A 296 -47.26 -21.73 -62.09
C PHE A 296 -46.60 -21.74 -60.70
N LEU A 297 -47.13 -22.54 -59.76
CA LEU A 297 -46.58 -22.68 -58.42
C LEU A 297 -45.19 -23.33 -58.43
N ILE A 298 -44.97 -24.36 -59.24
CA ILE A 298 -43.65 -25.00 -59.37
C ILE A 298 -42.65 -24.03 -60.00
N LEU A 299 -43.04 -23.27 -61.03
CA LEU A 299 -42.18 -22.26 -61.65
C LEU A 299 -41.80 -21.14 -60.69
N ASN A 300 -42.74 -20.66 -59.84
CA ASN A 300 -42.42 -19.71 -58.78
C ASN A 300 -41.43 -20.28 -57.75
N LYS A 301 -41.54 -21.57 -57.41
CA LYS A 301 -40.56 -22.24 -56.54
C LYS A 301 -39.18 -22.31 -57.19
N ILE A 302 -39.12 -22.61 -58.49
CA ILE A 302 -37.87 -22.63 -59.26
C ILE A 302 -37.27 -21.22 -59.31
N GLU A 303 -38.07 -20.18 -59.57
CA GLU A 303 -37.62 -18.78 -59.55
C GLU A 303 -37.05 -18.36 -58.19
N ASN A 304 -37.72 -18.71 -57.10
CA ASN A 304 -37.21 -18.41 -55.76
C ASN A 304 -35.91 -19.17 -55.48
N LEU A 305 -35.81 -20.44 -55.86
CA LEU A 305 -34.59 -21.23 -55.71
C LEU A 305 -33.42 -20.65 -56.52
N CYS A 306 -33.70 -20.14 -57.72
CA CYS A 306 -32.73 -19.43 -58.56
C CYS A 306 -32.23 -18.17 -57.84
N LYS A 307 -33.13 -17.33 -57.33
CA LYS A 307 -32.76 -16.12 -56.56
C LYS A 307 -31.91 -16.44 -55.34
N GLU A 308 -32.28 -17.46 -54.56
CA GLU A 308 -31.50 -17.91 -53.39
C GLU A 308 -30.10 -18.39 -53.79
N ASN A 309 -29.99 -19.17 -54.88
CA ASN A 309 -28.72 -19.64 -55.42
C ASN A 309 -27.84 -18.49 -55.92
N ASP A 310 -28.43 -17.51 -56.59
CA ASP A 310 -27.71 -16.35 -57.12
C ASP A 310 -27.22 -15.43 -55.98
N GLU A 311 -28.05 -15.22 -54.95
CA GLU A 311 -27.67 -14.52 -53.72
C GLU A 311 -26.57 -15.25 -52.95
N TYR A 312 -26.54 -16.59 -52.99
CA TYR A 312 -25.49 -17.39 -52.36
C TYR A 312 -24.09 -17.04 -52.90
N THR A 313 -23.99 -16.68 -54.18
CA THR A 313 -22.72 -16.23 -54.80
C THR A 313 -22.15 -15.00 -54.08
N ASN A 314 -23.01 -14.03 -53.72
CA ASN A 314 -22.58 -12.83 -52.97
C ASN A 314 -22.09 -13.15 -51.55
N LYS A 315 -22.57 -14.27 -50.98
CA LYS A 315 -22.20 -14.75 -49.65
C LYS A 315 -21.11 -15.83 -49.67
N LEU A 316 -20.64 -16.26 -50.84
CA LEU A 316 -19.73 -17.39 -51.00
C LEU A 316 -18.45 -17.23 -50.17
N SER A 317 -17.78 -16.08 -50.25
CA SER A 317 -16.56 -15.86 -49.44
C SER A 317 -16.84 -15.92 -47.94
N THR A 318 -17.96 -15.36 -47.48
CA THR A 318 -18.35 -15.38 -46.07
C THR A 318 -18.64 -16.81 -45.61
N ASN A 319 -19.44 -17.55 -46.38
CA ASN A 319 -19.78 -18.95 -46.08
C ASN A 319 -18.53 -19.85 -46.06
N GLN A 320 -17.57 -19.61 -46.97
CA GLN A 320 -16.28 -20.30 -46.96
C GLN A 320 -15.45 -19.94 -45.73
N ASP A 321 -15.43 -18.68 -45.32
CA ASP A 321 -14.67 -18.26 -44.13
C ASP A 321 -15.29 -18.83 -42.84
N GLU A 322 -16.63 -18.90 -42.75
CA GLU A 322 -17.35 -19.60 -41.66
C GLU A 322 -17.11 -21.12 -41.67
N ALA A 323 -17.10 -21.76 -42.84
CA ALA A 323 -16.79 -23.18 -42.98
C ALA A 323 -15.35 -23.49 -42.53
N ARG A 324 -14.37 -22.66 -42.91
CA ARG A 324 -12.97 -22.77 -42.43
C ARG A 324 -12.90 -22.64 -40.92
N GLU A 325 -13.61 -21.68 -40.34
CA GLU A 325 -13.66 -21.49 -38.89
C GLU A 325 -14.24 -22.70 -38.17
N LYS A 326 -15.38 -23.23 -38.62
CA LYS A 326 -15.99 -24.42 -38.02
C LYS A 326 -15.08 -25.65 -38.10
N LEU A 327 -14.44 -25.88 -39.26
CA LEU A 327 -13.47 -26.97 -39.43
C LEU A 327 -12.24 -26.79 -38.53
N ARG A 328 -11.75 -25.55 -38.38
CA ARG A 328 -10.63 -25.24 -37.49
C ARG A 328 -10.99 -25.46 -36.02
N LEU A 329 -12.14 -24.97 -35.56
CA LEU A 329 -12.60 -25.14 -34.18
C LEU A 329 -12.85 -26.62 -33.85
N ASN A 330 -13.34 -27.42 -34.80
CA ASN A 330 -13.42 -28.88 -34.66
C ASN A 330 -12.05 -29.53 -34.43
N GLU A 331 -11.04 -29.13 -35.19
CA GLU A 331 -9.67 -29.64 -35.01
C GLU A 331 -9.06 -29.23 -33.67
N VAL A 332 -9.35 -28.01 -33.21
CA VAL A 332 -8.94 -27.49 -31.90
C VAL A 332 -9.66 -28.24 -30.77
N ALA A 333 -10.96 -28.54 -30.92
CA ALA A 333 -11.75 -29.29 -29.95
C ALA A 333 -11.29 -30.74 -29.80
N LYS A 334 -11.02 -31.44 -30.92
CA LYS A 334 -10.42 -32.78 -30.88
C LYS A 334 -9.08 -32.78 -30.14
N PHE A 335 -8.22 -31.80 -30.43
CA PHE A 335 -6.96 -31.65 -29.72
C PHE A 335 -7.15 -31.38 -28.22
N ALA A 336 -8.09 -30.51 -27.87
CA ALA A 336 -8.36 -30.17 -26.47
C ALA A 336 -8.73 -31.41 -25.66
N LYS A 337 -9.58 -32.27 -26.24
CA LYS A 337 -10.03 -33.54 -25.67
C LYS A 337 -8.94 -34.61 -25.63
N ASP A 338 -8.20 -34.80 -26.73
CA ASP A 338 -7.13 -35.81 -26.82
C ASP A 338 -5.94 -35.50 -25.90
N SER A 339 -5.71 -34.22 -25.60
CA SER A 339 -4.57 -33.77 -24.80
C SER A 339 -4.92 -33.43 -23.35
N ASP A 340 -6.18 -33.60 -22.94
CA ASP A 340 -6.73 -33.18 -21.65
C ASP A 340 -6.35 -31.73 -21.29
N CYS A 341 -6.33 -30.84 -22.29
CA CYS A 341 -5.67 -29.55 -22.15
C CYS A 341 -6.30 -28.67 -21.06
N PHE A 342 -7.63 -28.72 -20.90
CA PHE A 342 -8.34 -27.94 -19.90
C PHE A 342 -8.08 -28.45 -18.49
N ALA A 343 -8.02 -29.76 -18.29
CA ALA A 343 -7.66 -30.34 -17.00
C ALA A 343 -6.22 -29.94 -16.60
N ILE A 344 -5.27 -30.02 -17.53
CA ILE A 344 -3.88 -29.60 -17.28
C ILE A 344 -3.80 -28.08 -17.02
N GLN A 345 -4.58 -27.26 -17.72
CA GLN A 345 -4.66 -25.81 -17.46
C GLN A 345 -5.18 -25.50 -16.05
N ASP A 346 -6.20 -26.23 -15.59
CA ASP A 346 -6.75 -26.08 -14.24
C ASP A 346 -5.72 -26.53 -13.18
N GLU A 347 -4.98 -27.62 -13.42
CA GLU A 347 -3.87 -28.05 -12.57
C GLU A 347 -2.77 -26.98 -12.47
N ILE A 348 -2.35 -26.40 -13.61
CA ILE A 348 -1.36 -25.31 -13.65
C ILE A 348 -1.89 -24.08 -12.90
N GLN A 349 -3.17 -23.75 -13.04
CA GLN A 349 -3.78 -22.64 -12.31
C GLN A 349 -3.79 -22.90 -10.80
N ASN A 350 -4.11 -24.12 -10.36
CA ASN A 350 -4.04 -24.52 -8.96
C ASN A 350 -2.60 -24.47 -8.43
N LEU A 351 -1.61 -24.92 -9.20
CA LEU A 351 -0.19 -24.81 -8.86
C LEU A 351 0.23 -23.33 -8.68
N LYS A 352 -0.17 -22.44 -9.60
CA LYS A 352 0.10 -20.99 -9.50
C LYS A 352 -0.58 -20.36 -8.27
N GLN A 353 -1.79 -20.79 -7.93
CA GLN A 353 -2.47 -20.34 -6.71
C GLN A 353 -1.75 -20.83 -5.44
N ASN A 354 -1.27 -22.07 -5.42
CA ASN A 354 -0.47 -22.62 -4.33
C ASN A 354 0.85 -21.85 -4.16
N ILE A 355 1.57 -21.57 -5.25
CA ILE A 355 2.80 -20.76 -5.24
C ILE A 355 2.51 -19.36 -4.67
N ASN A 356 1.47 -18.67 -5.14
CA ASN A 356 1.09 -17.35 -4.60
C ASN A 356 0.75 -17.40 -3.09
N THR A 357 0.11 -18.48 -2.63
CA THR A 357 -0.22 -18.67 -1.22
C THR A 357 1.04 -18.90 -0.36
N LEU A 358 2.00 -19.66 -0.89
CA LEU A 358 3.31 -19.85 -0.27
C LEU A 358 4.11 -18.55 -0.23
N GLU A 359 4.11 -17.76 -1.30
CA GLU A 359 4.80 -16.45 -1.34
C GLU A 359 4.26 -15.48 -0.28
N LYS A 360 2.94 -15.38 -0.15
CA LYS A 360 2.30 -14.60 0.93
C LYS A 360 2.69 -15.12 2.31
N SER A 361 2.78 -16.44 2.46
CA SER A 361 3.18 -17.09 3.72
C SER A 361 4.64 -16.84 4.07
N ILE A 362 5.55 -16.91 3.08
CA ILE A 362 6.98 -16.59 3.19
C ILE A 362 7.16 -15.13 3.59
N ALA A 363 6.53 -14.19 2.87
CA ALA A 363 6.59 -12.78 3.19
C ALA A 363 6.09 -12.48 4.62
N THR A 364 5.02 -13.16 5.03
CA THR A 364 4.49 -13.06 6.40
C THR A 364 5.45 -13.61 7.45
N GLN A 365 6.18 -14.70 7.16
CA GLN A 365 7.19 -15.22 8.08
C GLN A 365 8.42 -14.32 8.16
N ASN A 366 8.92 -13.82 7.03
CA ASN A 366 10.05 -12.86 6.98
C ASN A 366 9.76 -11.63 7.84
N ASN A 367 8.60 -10.98 7.64
CA ASN A 367 8.20 -9.83 8.47
C ASN A 367 8.15 -10.16 9.98
N LYS A 368 7.74 -11.40 10.34
CA LYS A 368 7.72 -11.84 11.75
C LYS A 368 9.11 -12.12 12.29
N ILE A 369 10.04 -12.58 11.45
CA ILE A 369 11.45 -12.80 11.77
C ILE A 369 12.12 -11.44 11.99
N ASP A 370 12.04 -10.53 11.03
CA ASP A 370 12.64 -9.18 11.09
C ASP A 370 12.19 -8.42 12.35
N LEU A 371 10.89 -8.44 12.63
CA LEU A 371 10.35 -7.79 13.83
C LEU A 371 10.87 -8.42 15.12
N LEU A 372 11.09 -9.74 15.13
CA LEU A 372 11.60 -10.46 16.29
C LEU A 372 13.08 -10.20 16.50
N GLU A 373 13.87 -10.17 15.42
CA GLU A 373 15.30 -9.83 15.43
C GLU A 373 15.52 -8.40 15.93
N SER A 374 14.81 -7.42 15.37
CA SER A 374 14.86 -6.03 15.83
C SER A 374 14.51 -5.88 17.32
N ARG A 375 13.54 -6.67 17.82
CA ARG A 375 13.21 -6.70 19.25
C ARG A 375 14.34 -7.30 20.08
N ILE A 376 14.93 -8.41 19.64
CA ILE A 376 16.06 -9.06 20.33
C ILE A 376 17.24 -8.08 20.42
N GLU A 377 17.55 -7.37 19.34
CA GLU A 377 18.62 -6.36 19.29
C GLU A 377 18.40 -5.25 20.32
N LYS A 378 17.19 -4.66 20.37
CA LYS A 378 16.82 -3.66 21.39
C LYS A 378 17.00 -4.17 22.82
N TYR A 379 16.67 -5.44 23.09
CA TYR A 379 16.89 -6.03 24.41
C TYR A 379 18.39 -6.27 24.70
N LYS A 380 19.19 -6.63 23.68
CA LYS A 380 20.65 -6.77 23.80
C LYS A 380 21.32 -5.42 24.09
N GLU A 381 20.90 -4.36 23.42
CA GLU A 381 21.36 -2.98 23.70
C GLU A 381 21.01 -2.57 25.14
N LYS A 382 19.75 -2.81 25.55
CA LYS A 382 19.31 -2.49 26.93
C LYS A 382 20.13 -3.24 27.98
N LEU A 383 20.44 -4.52 27.73
CA LEU A 383 21.28 -5.32 28.61
C LEU A 383 22.72 -4.78 28.70
N SER A 384 23.32 -4.44 27.54
CA SER A 384 24.68 -3.88 27.47
C SER A 384 24.80 -2.55 28.22
N ASN A 385 23.78 -1.69 28.13
CA ASN A 385 23.73 -0.45 28.88
C ASN A 385 23.76 -0.71 30.41
N LEU A 386 22.96 -1.66 30.90
CA LEU A 386 22.92 -2.00 32.34
C LEU A 386 24.25 -2.60 32.85
N GLU A 387 24.95 -3.38 32.01
CA GLU A 387 26.29 -3.90 32.33
C GLU A 387 27.33 -2.75 32.41
N THR A 388 27.20 -1.77 31.52
CA THR A 388 28.04 -0.55 31.53
C THR A 388 27.82 0.29 32.80
N SER A 389 26.58 0.46 33.24
CA SER A 389 26.24 1.17 34.49
C SER A 389 26.91 0.52 35.70
N THR A 390 26.86 -0.80 35.80
CA THR A 390 27.50 -1.57 36.89
C THR A 390 29.02 -1.38 36.91
N SER A 391 29.65 -1.41 35.73
CA SER A 391 31.09 -1.16 35.57
C SER A 391 31.48 0.25 36.01
N ASN A 392 30.68 1.26 35.66
CA ASN A 392 30.91 2.65 36.07
C ASN A 392 30.85 2.85 37.58
N ILE A 393 29.92 2.19 38.28
CA ILE A 393 29.85 2.28 39.75
C ILE A 393 31.14 1.72 40.37
N ASN A 394 31.58 0.55 39.92
CA ASN A 394 32.83 -0.05 40.39
C ASN A 394 34.06 0.80 40.06
N LYS A 395 34.05 1.52 38.92
CA LYS A 395 35.12 2.47 38.60
C LYS A 395 35.23 3.57 39.66
N TYR A 396 34.11 4.16 40.08
CA TYR A 396 34.13 5.20 41.12
C TYR A 396 34.57 4.65 42.48
N LEU A 397 34.01 3.51 42.90
CA LEU A 397 34.38 2.87 44.16
C LEU A 397 35.88 2.50 44.21
N LYS A 398 36.44 1.96 43.11
CA LYS A 398 37.87 1.60 43.02
C LYS A 398 38.78 2.83 42.95
N SER A 399 38.35 3.91 42.31
CA SER A 399 39.16 5.13 42.17
C SER A 399 39.43 5.83 43.51
N TYR A 400 38.56 5.65 44.50
CA TYR A 400 38.69 6.30 45.80
C TYR A 400 39.50 5.50 46.81
N PHE A 401 39.17 4.23 47.01
CA PHE A 401 39.71 3.48 48.14
C PHE A 401 41.11 2.94 47.93
N GLY A 402 41.62 2.89 46.69
CA GLY A 402 42.91 2.26 46.38
C GLY A 402 42.94 0.80 46.86
N HIS A 403 42.70 -0.14 45.95
CA HIS A 403 42.39 -1.56 46.22
C HIS A 403 40.91 -1.85 46.54
N ASN A 404 40.49 -3.11 46.35
CA ASN A 404 39.10 -3.61 46.29
C ASN A 404 38.32 -3.50 47.62
N MET A 405 38.35 -2.35 48.30
CA MET A 405 37.69 -2.13 49.59
C MET A 405 36.18 -2.31 49.48
N LEU A 406 35.54 -1.84 48.41
CA LEU A 406 34.13 -2.10 48.10
C LEU A 406 33.92 -2.31 46.60
N GLU A 407 33.22 -3.38 46.23
CA GLU A 407 32.86 -3.71 44.85
C GLU A 407 31.42 -4.24 44.79
N LEU A 408 30.68 -3.83 43.76
CA LEU A 408 29.37 -4.37 43.41
C LEU A 408 29.51 -5.47 42.39
N LYS A 409 28.99 -6.64 42.69
CA LYS A 409 28.96 -7.77 41.76
C LYS A 409 27.55 -8.31 41.63
N VAL A 410 27.16 -8.66 40.42
CA VAL A 410 25.87 -9.30 40.19
C VAL A 410 25.93 -10.71 40.75
N LYS A 411 25.01 -11.04 41.66
CA LYS A 411 24.93 -12.34 42.30
C LYS A 411 24.36 -13.36 41.32
N LYS A 412 24.94 -14.56 41.37
CA LYS A 412 24.50 -15.72 40.61
C LYS A 412 23.77 -16.69 41.54
N ASP A 413 22.77 -17.40 41.01
CA ASP A 413 22.13 -18.52 41.70
C ASP A 413 23.01 -19.77 41.67
N ASP A 414 22.56 -20.83 42.33
CA ASP A 414 23.28 -22.11 42.45
C ASP A 414 23.48 -22.82 41.09
N LYS A 415 22.78 -22.38 40.03
CA LYS A 415 22.92 -22.86 38.65
C LYS A 415 23.85 -21.98 37.81
N GLY A 416 24.49 -20.98 38.43
CA GLY A 416 25.37 -20.02 37.75
C GLY A 416 24.64 -18.96 36.93
N GLN A 417 23.31 -18.87 37.00
CA GLN A 417 22.50 -17.87 36.32
C GLN A 417 22.40 -16.60 37.16
N LEU A 418 22.19 -15.44 36.54
CA LEU A 418 22.02 -14.19 37.28
C LEU A 418 20.73 -14.28 38.11
N ASN A 419 20.83 -14.11 39.44
CA ASN A 419 19.65 -14.19 40.31
C ASN A 419 18.94 -12.83 40.47
N GLY A 420 19.54 -11.77 39.91
CA GLY A 420 19.01 -10.42 39.90
C GLY A 420 19.30 -9.57 41.15
N GLU A 421 20.14 -10.08 42.05
CA GLU A 421 20.61 -9.35 43.22
C GLU A 421 22.04 -8.86 43.00
N PHE A 422 22.44 -7.79 43.69
CA PHE A 422 23.86 -7.44 43.83
C PHE A 422 24.39 -7.97 45.16
N GLU A 423 25.60 -8.49 45.13
CA GLU A 423 26.43 -8.69 46.31
C GLU A 423 27.45 -7.55 46.42
N ILE A 424 27.62 -7.03 47.63
CA ILE A 424 28.69 -6.08 47.95
C ILE A 424 29.87 -6.90 48.47
N LEU A 425 31.02 -6.73 47.85
CA LEU A 425 32.27 -7.36 48.25
C LEU A 425 33.14 -6.33 48.98
N ARG A 426 33.62 -6.66 50.18
CA ARG A 426 34.66 -5.94 50.91
C ARG A 426 35.94 -6.75 50.84
N ASN A 427 36.98 -6.22 50.19
CA ASN A 427 38.26 -6.91 49.96
C ASN A 427 38.10 -8.28 49.27
N GLY A 428 37.19 -8.36 48.28
CA GLY A 428 36.91 -9.59 47.53
C GLY A 428 36.08 -10.65 48.28
N LYS A 429 35.70 -10.40 49.54
CA LYS A 429 34.79 -11.26 50.32
C LYS A 429 33.44 -10.59 50.49
N GLN A 430 32.36 -11.35 50.62
CA GLN A 430 31.03 -10.77 50.88
C GLN A 430 31.05 -9.87 52.12
N ALA A 431 30.65 -8.62 51.94
CA ALA A 431 30.57 -7.65 53.03
C ALA A 431 29.43 -8.02 53.99
N LYS A 432 29.72 -7.93 55.30
CA LYS A 432 28.74 -8.04 56.39
C LYS A 432 28.75 -6.72 57.15
N ASN A 433 27.56 -6.15 57.39
CA ASN A 433 27.35 -4.85 58.04
C ASN A 433 28.10 -3.67 57.36
N LEU A 434 27.37 -2.83 56.62
CA LEU A 434 27.88 -1.56 56.10
C LEU A 434 27.78 -0.45 57.17
N SER A 435 28.77 0.42 57.23
CA SER A 435 28.65 1.69 57.98
C SER A 435 27.69 2.66 57.27
N GLU A 436 27.18 3.64 57.99
CA GLU A 436 26.36 4.72 57.40
C GLU A 436 27.10 5.49 56.31
N GLY A 437 28.42 5.71 56.50
CA GLY A 437 29.30 6.31 55.51
C GLY A 437 29.42 5.45 54.24
N GLU A 438 29.62 4.14 54.37
CA GLU A 438 29.69 3.21 53.23
C GLU A 438 28.36 3.16 52.46
N CYS A 439 27.22 3.15 53.17
CA CYS A 439 25.89 3.21 52.54
C CYS A 439 25.71 4.49 51.71
N SER A 440 26.01 5.64 52.32
CA SER A 440 25.89 6.95 51.67
C SER A 440 26.80 7.07 50.45
N LEU A 441 28.02 6.55 50.55
CA LEU A 441 28.99 6.53 49.48
C LEU A 441 28.57 5.65 48.30
N ILE A 442 28.07 4.44 48.56
CA ILE A 442 27.57 3.55 47.51
C ILE A 442 26.37 4.20 46.81
N ALA A 443 25.45 4.80 47.56
CA ALA A 443 24.29 5.51 47.00
C ALA A 443 24.72 6.69 46.11
N PHE A 444 25.71 7.47 46.56
CA PHE A 444 26.26 8.58 45.78
C PHE A 444 26.97 8.10 44.50
N CYS A 445 27.82 7.07 44.57
CA CYS A 445 28.47 6.48 43.39
C CYS A 445 27.44 5.92 42.39
N TYR A 446 26.38 5.29 42.89
CA TYR A 446 25.26 4.81 42.09
C TYR A 446 24.56 5.97 41.37
N PHE A 447 24.23 7.03 42.10
CA PHE A 447 23.62 8.23 41.52
C PHE A 447 24.48 8.82 40.40
N VAL A 448 25.77 9.05 40.64
CA VAL A 448 26.68 9.61 39.64
C VAL A 448 26.87 8.67 38.44
N ALA A 449 26.87 7.36 38.63
CA ALA A 449 26.90 6.40 37.53
C ALA A 449 25.61 6.46 36.69
N SER A 450 24.46 6.58 37.34
CA SER A 450 23.16 6.66 36.67
C SER A 450 23.04 7.89 35.75
N LEU A 451 23.75 8.98 36.04
CA LEU A 451 23.80 10.16 35.16
C LEU A 451 24.40 9.84 33.77
N LYS A 452 25.17 8.76 33.63
CA LYS A 452 25.78 8.32 32.37
C LYS A 452 24.95 7.29 31.60
N ASP A 453 23.80 6.89 32.12
CA ASP A 453 22.93 5.92 31.47
C ASP A 453 22.25 6.54 30.24
N ALA A 454 21.84 5.71 29.27
CA ALA A 454 21.19 6.18 28.03
C ALA A 454 19.97 7.09 28.25
N ASN A 455 19.33 6.98 29.43
CA ASN A 455 18.16 7.78 29.78
C ASN A 455 18.49 9.22 30.20
N THR A 456 19.72 9.51 30.62
CA THR A 456 20.14 10.83 31.16
C THR A 456 21.33 11.41 30.41
N LYS A 457 22.15 10.55 29.79
CA LYS A 457 23.31 10.93 28.98
C LYS A 457 22.86 11.87 27.86
N ASP A 458 23.58 12.98 27.72
CA ASP A 458 23.35 14.03 26.71
C ASP A 458 21.98 14.74 26.79
N LYS A 459 21.23 14.56 27.89
CA LYS A 459 19.92 15.21 28.12
C LYS A 459 19.95 16.40 29.08
N ASN A 460 21.11 16.75 29.64
CA ASN A 460 21.30 17.84 30.61
C ASN A 460 20.22 17.87 31.72
N PRO A 461 20.15 16.84 32.59
CA PRO A 461 19.14 16.79 33.64
C PRO A 461 19.26 17.93 34.66
N ILE A 462 18.19 18.18 35.42
CA ILE A 462 18.26 18.94 36.68
C ILE A 462 18.81 18.00 37.76
N ILE A 463 19.90 18.42 38.40
CA ILE A 463 20.60 17.62 39.42
C ILE A 463 20.40 18.28 40.78
N TRP A 464 19.88 17.52 41.74
CA TRP A 464 19.74 17.93 43.14
C TRP A 464 20.46 16.92 44.03
N ILE A 465 21.41 17.39 44.84
CA ILE A 465 22.14 16.58 45.81
C ILE A 465 21.88 17.15 47.20
N ASP A 466 21.12 16.43 48.01
CA ASP A 466 20.83 16.81 49.38
C ASP A 466 21.83 16.16 50.33
N ASP A 467 22.52 17.00 51.09
CA ASP A 467 23.46 16.67 52.14
C ASP A 467 24.34 15.46 51.83
N PRO A 468 25.22 15.55 50.82
CA PRO A 468 25.98 14.39 50.35
C PRO A 468 26.98 13.86 51.39
N ILE A 469 27.19 14.60 52.49
CA ILE A 469 28.13 14.29 53.56
C ILE A 469 27.42 14.35 54.89
N SER A 470 27.26 13.20 55.54
CA SER A 470 26.82 13.13 56.93
C SER A 470 27.86 13.77 57.86
N SER A 471 27.40 14.48 58.88
CA SER A 471 28.21 15.15 59.90
C SER A 471 29.18 14.23 60.67
N LEU A 472 29.02 12.91 60.54
CA LEU A 472 29.83 11.90 61.23
C LEU A 472 31.04 11.41 60.42
N ASP A 473 31.17 11.76 59.14
CA ASP A 473 32.20 11.17 58.27
C ASP A 473 32.92 12.20 57.37
N ASN A 474 33.76 13.02 58.01
CA ASN A 474 34.65 13.97 57.32
C ASN A 474 35.66 13.28 56.37
N ASN A 475 35.81 11.95 56.44
CA ASN A 475 36.79 11.22 55.63
C ASN A 475 36.47 11.27 54.12
N HIS A 476 35.19 11.41 53.76
CA HIS A 476 34.71 11.31 52.37
C HIS A 476 34.52 12.66 51.66
N ILE A 477 34.77 13.78 52.36
CA ILE A 477 34.62 15.14 51.82
C ILE A 477 35.39 15.33 50.51
N PHE A 478 36.66 14.94 50.48
CA PHE A 478 37.51 15.15 49.31
C PHE A 478 37.02 14.37 48.09
N PHE A 479 36.52 13.15 48.27
CA PHE A 479 36.05 12.34 47.16
C PHE A 479 34.73 12.82 46.60
N ILE A 480 33.75 13.06 47.46
CA ILE A 480 32.44 13.55 47.06
C ILE A 480 32.60 14.88 46.33
N PHE A 481 33.41 15.80 46.87
CA PHE A 481 33.77 17.03 46.19
C PHE A 481 34.45 16.78 44.83
N SER A 482 35.45 15.89 44.77
CA SER A 482 36.19 15.60 43.53
C SER A 482 35.29 14.99 42.45
N VAL A 483 34.35 14.12 42.82
CA VAL A 483 33.39 13.54 41.88
C VAL A 483 32.39 14.60 41.43
N ILE A 484 31.84 15.41 42.33
CA ILE A 484 30.96 16.54 41.95
C ILE A 484 31.70 17.47 40.98
N GLU A 485 32.93 17.85 41.30
CA GLU A 485 33.72 18.76 40.46
C GLU A 485 33.98 18.15 39.07
N ASN A 486 34.49 16.92 39.00
CA ASN A 486 34.96 16.34 37.74
C ASN A 486 33.87 15.66 36.91
N GLU A 487 32.90 15.01 37.54
CA GLU A 487 31.86 14.26 36.84
C GLU A 487 30.60 15.08 36.56
N ILE A 488 30.32 16.12 37.37
CA ILE A 488 29.12 16.95 37.22
C ILE A 488 29.50 18.35 36.72
N VAL A 489 30.26 19.12 37.50
CA VAL A 489 30.52 20.55 37.26
C VAL A 489 31.38 20.80 36.02
N ARG A 490 32.54 20.14 35.91
CA ARG A 490 33.47 20.32 34.77
C ARG A 490 32.92 19.78 33.46
N LYS A 491 32.17 18.67 33.49
CA LYS A 491 31.55 18.08 32.30
C LYS A 491 30.34 18.87 31.80
N ASN A 492 29.80 19.76 32.64
CA ASN A 492 28.69 20.63 32.28
C ASN A 492 27.46 19.85 31.76
N SER A 493 27.21 18.67 32.32
CA SER A 493 26.16 17.75 31.87
C SER A 493 24.87 17.92 32.67
N PHE A 494 24.43 19.17 32.86
CA PHE A 494 23.20 19.50 33.60
C PHE A 494 22.64 20.85 33.15
N GLU A 495 21.33 21.00 33.23
CA GLU A 495 20.64 22.28 33.03
C GLU A 495 20.70 23.14 34.29
N GLN A 496 20.42 22.53 35.46
CA GLN A 496 20.51 23.17 36.77
C GLN A 496 21.16 22.22 37.78
N PHE A 497 21.91 22.78 38.72
CA PHE A 497 22.62 22.02 39.76
C PHE A 497 22.42 22.65 41.13
N PHE A 498 21.87 21.86 42.05
CA PHE A 498 21.60 22.24 43.43
C PHE A 498 22.37 21.31 44.37
N ILE A 499 23.01 21.91 45.38
CA ILE A 499 23.56 21.21 46.53
C ILE A 499 23.01 21.88 47.79
N SER A 500 22.37 21.11 48.66
CA SER A 500 22.09 21.49 50.05
C SER A 500 23.05 20.77 50.99
N THR A 501 23.48 21.46 52.04
CA THR A 501 24.29 20.84 53.11
C THR A 501 24.19 21.65 54.38
N HIS A 502 24.31 20.97 55.51
CA HIS A 502 24.53 21.61 56.82
C HIS A 502 26.01 21.59 57.24
N ASN A 503 26.88 20.95 56.45
CA ASN A 503 28.30 20.81 56.74
C ASN A 503 29.11 22.03 56.24
N LEU A 504 29.56 22.87 57.19
CA LEU A 504 30.35 24.08 56.88
C LEU A 504 31.73 23.77 56.29
N ASP A 505 32.33 22.64 56.63
CA ASP A 505 33.60 22.22 56.04
C ASP A 505 33.41 21.83 54.58
N PHE A 506 32.32 21.15 54.24
CA PHE A 506 31.95 20.88 52.85
C PHE A 506 31.64 22.17 52.08
N LEU A 507 30.95 23.13 52.70
CA LEU A 507 30.70 24.45 52.11
C LEU A 507 32.01 25.17 51.72
N LYS A 508 33.09 25.02 52.50
CA LYS A 508 34.42 25.58 52.13
C LYS A 508 34.91 25.03 50.79
N TYR A 509 34.69 23.76 50.50
CA TYR A 509 35.06 23.15 49.22
C TYR A 509 34.10 23.55 48.10
N ILE A 510 32.80 23.54 48.34
CA ILE A 510 31.80 24.01 47.38
C ILE A 510 32.05 25.47 46.97
N LYS A 511 32.52 26.32 47.89
CA LYS A 511 32.94 27.70 47.60
C LYS A 511 34.10 27.82 46.61
N ARG A 512 34.86 26.74 46.42
CA ARG A 512 35.97 26.68 45.45
C ARG A 512 35.52 26.25 44.07
N LEU A 513 34.29 25.77 43.90
CA LEU A 513 33.73 25.52 42.58
C LEU A 513 33.71 26.86 41.84
N LYS A 514 34.42 26.93 40.72
CA LYS A 514 34.45 28.11 39.86
C LYS A 514 34.06 27.68 38.47
N LYS A 515 33.12 28.41 37.87
CA LYS A 515 32.76 28.28 36.47
C LYS A 515 32.65 29.67 35.89
N SER A 516 33.73 30.16 35.28
CA SER A 516 33.66 31.36 34.46
C SER A 516 33.12 30.94 33.10
N LYS A 517 31.96 31.47 32.69
CA LYS A 517 31.53 31.39 31.29
C LYS A 517 32.30 32.44 30.51
N SER A 518 32.94 32.05 29.41
CA SER A 518 33.49 32.98 28.42
C SER A 518 32.37 33.92 27.93
N LYS A 519 32.61 35.24 27.90
CA LYS A 519 31.68 36.22 27.33
C LYS A 519 31.27 35.79 25.92
N GLN A 520 29.98 35.53 25.69
CA GLN A 520 29.46 35.17 24.37
C GLN A 520 29.15 36.42 23.51
N SER A 521 29.10 37.61 24.11
CA SER A 521 28.92 38.88 23.41
C SER A 521 29.64 40.03 24.13
N LYS A 522 30.04 41.07 23.38
CA LYS A 522 30.58 42.33 23.94
C LYS A 522 29.55 43.10 24.78
N ASN A 523 28.26 42.76 24.67
CA ASN A 523 27.16 43.44 25.36
C ASN A 523 26.55 42.66 26.54
N ASP A 524 27.08 41.49 26.90
CA ASP A 524 26.65 40.78 28.10
C ASP A 524 27.36 41.35 29.33
N GLU A 525 26.66 42.19 30.10
CA GLU A 525 27.24 42.89 31.27
C GLU A 525 27.45 42.00 32.51
N LYS A 526 27.11 40.71 32.51
CA LYS A 526 27.23 39.90 33.73
C LYS A 526 27.88 38.53 33.49
N GLU A 527 29.11 38.41 33.98
CA GLU A 527 29.68 37.14 34.42
C GLU A 527 28.74 36.59 35.51
N TYR A 528 28.08 35.46 35.27
CA TYR A 528 27.33 34.81 36.34
C TYR A 528 28.34 34.16 37.29
N ASP A 529 28.39 34.65 38.54
CA ASP A 529 29.16 34.02 39.60
C ASP A 529 28.50 32.67 39.96
N PHE A 530 29.03 31.60 39.39
CA PHE A 530 28.72 30.24 39.84
C PHE A 530 29.76 29.80 40.88
N PRO A 531 29.32 29.30 42.05
CA PRO A 531 27.94 29.09 42.49
C PRO A 531 27.35 30.31 43.23
N GLN A 532 26.01 30.39 43.26
CA GLN A 532 25.29 31.31 44.13
C GLN A 532 25.02 30.63 45.49
N TYR A 533 25.13 31.39 46.59
CA TYR A 533 24.96 30.86 47.94
C TYR A 533 23.69 31.39 48.60
N TYR A 534 22.93 30.46 49.16
CA TYR A 534 21.72 30.72 49.92
C TYR A 534 21.79 29.99 51.25
N PHE A 535 21.08 30.48 52.26
CA PHE A 535 20.91 29.83 53.55
C PHE A 535 19.43 29.81 53.92
N ILE A 536 18.99 28.73 54.57
CA ILE A 536 17.62 28.58 55.05
C ILE A 536 17.59 29.12 56.48
N GLU A 537 16.97 30.28 56.67
CA GLU A 537 16.82 30.90 57.99
C GLU A 537 15.41 30.63 58.54
N LYS A 538 15.35 30.20 59.80
CA LYS A 538 14.09 30.10 60.54
C LYS A 538 13.64 31.52 60.94
N SER A 539 12.47 31.93 60.48
CA SER A 539 11.80 33.18 60.86
C SER A 539 10.52 32.88 61.66
N VAL A 540 10.11 33.83 62.50
CA VAL A 540 8.79 33.78 63.15
C VAL A 540 8.00 34.96 62.61
N LYS A 541 6.93 34.68 61.86
CA LYS A 541 5.99 35.67 61.35
C LYS A 541 4.63 35.35 61.94
N GLU A 542 3.99 36.35 62.56
CA GLU A 542 2.63 36.21 63.12
C GLU A 542 2.45 34.98 64.03
N SER A 543 3.44 34.72 64.91
CA SER A 543 3.46 33.57 65.83
C SER A 543 3.54 32.19 65.15
N MET A 544 3.85 32.12 63.85
CA MET A 544 4.09 30.89 63.11
C MET A 544 5.56 30.76 62.74
N GLU A 545 6.12 29.56 62.94
CA GLU A 545 7.48 29.25 62.51
C GLU A 545 7.51 29.04 60.99
N THR A 546 8.29 29.86 60.30
CA THR A 546 8.49 29.78 58.85
C THR A 546 9.97 29.59 58.53
N SER A 547 10.28 28.96 57.40
CA SER A 547 11.65 28.84 56.89
C SER A 547 11.75 29.64 55.60
N GLU A 548 12.73 30.54 55.53
CA GLU A 548 12.94 31.41 54.37
C GLU A 548 14.31 31.14 53.75
N VAL A 549 14.34 31.00 52.42
CA VAL A 549 15.59 30.96 51.68
C VAL A 549 16.07 32.39 51.49
N LYS A 550 17.18 32.74 52.13
CA LYS A 550 17.82 34.06 52.02
C LYS A 550 19.18 33.92 51.37
N LYS A 551 19.67 35.01 50.76
CA LYS A 551 21.06 35.06 50.27
C LYS A 551 22.01 34.86 51.47
N LEU A 552 23.09 34.11 51.26
CA LEU A 552 24.10 33.89 52.31
C LEU A 552 24.59 35.24 52.85
N PRO A 553 24.64 35.45 54.18
CA PRO A 553 25.11 36.72 54.76
C PRO A 553 26.49 37.11 54.25
N LYS A 554 26.70 38.41 53.98
CA LYS A 554 27.97 38.94 53.45
C LYS A 554 29.19 38.55 54.29
N CYS A 555 29.04 38.39 55.60
CA CYS A 555 30.12 37.95 56.49
C CYS A 555 30.59 36.52 56.18
N LEU A 556 29.67 35.62 55.83
CA LEU A 556 29.98 34.24 55.42
C LEU A 556 30.32 34.15 53.93
N GLU A 557 29.79 35.05 53.09
CA GLU A 557 30.10 35.11 51.65
C GLU A 557 31.51 35.66 51.39
N LYS A 558 31.89 36.76 52.06
CA LYS A 558 33.12 37.54 51.78
C LYS A 558 34.36 37.01 52.50
N TYR A 559 34.22 36.56 53.74
CA TYR A 559 35.38 36.19 54.57
C TYR A 559 35.50 34.68 54.73
N THR A 560 36.74 34.19 54.65
CA THR A 560 37.06 32.79 54.95
C THR A 560 36.99 32.52 56.45
N THR A 561 37.43 33.48 57.27
CA THR A 561 37.42 33.41 58.74
C THR A 561 37.14 34.79 59.36
N GLU A 562 36.74 34.81 60.65
CA GLU A 562 36.54 36.06 61.41
C GLU A 562 37.83 36.92 61.45
N PHE A 563 39.00 36.29 61.37
CA PHE A 563 40.28 36.98 61.31
C PHE A 563 40.38 37.98 60.15
N ASN A 564 39.92 37.61 58.94
CA ASN A 564 39.91 38.51 57.78
C ASN A 564 38.94 39.68 57.98
N TYR A 565 37.80 39.42 58.62
CA TYR A 565 36.82 40.46 58.96
C TYR A 565 37.40 41.47 59.96
N LEU A 566 38.02 40.99 61.04
CA LEU A 566 38.63 41.81 62.07
C LEU A 566 39.74 42.69 61.50
N PHE A 567 40.62 42.13 60.65
CA PHE A 567 41.62 42.93 59.93
C PHE A 567 40.98 44.05 59.08
N GLU A 568 39.89 43.76 58.36
CA GLU A 568 39.17 44.79 57.60
C GLU A 568 38.64 45.90 58.50
N GLN A 569 38.14 45.58 59.70
CA GLN A 569 37.64 46.60 60.64
C GLN A 569 38.76 47.53 61.09
N ILE A 570 39.93 47.00 61.46
CA ILE A 570 41.11 47.81 61.82
C ILE A 570 41.56 48.66 60.63
N TYR A 571 41.60 48.09 59.43
CA TYR A 571 41.98 48.79 58.20
C TYR A 571 41.01 49.92 57.82
N LYS A 572 39.71 49.69 57.97
CA LYS A 572 38.67 50.72 57.74
C LYS A 572 38.78 51.84 58.76
N PHE A 573 39.01 51.51 60.03
CA PHE A 573 39.14 52.51 61.09
C PHE A 573 40.31 53.48 60.83
N LYS A 574 41.47 52.99 60.38
CA LYS A 574 42.58 53.87 59.98
C LYS A 574 42.16 54.92 58.94
N ASN A 575 41.22 54.59 58.06
CA ASN A 575 40.74 55.43 56.98
C ASN A 575 39.31 55.96 57.25
N ILE A 576 38.94 56.13 58.52
CA ILE A 576 37.56 56.46 58.93
C ILE A 576 37.04 57.77 58.31
N ASP A 577 37.92 58.74 58.04
CA ASP A 577 37.55 60.01 57.40
C ASP A 577 36.99 59.83 55.98
N GLY A 578 37.34 58.73 55.31
CA GLY A 578 36.86 58.42 53.96
C GLY A 578 35.52 57.68 53.93
N ILE A 579 34.87 57.49 55.08
CA ILE A 579 33.60 56.79 55.23
C ILE A 579 32.48 57.81 55.38
N ASN A 580 31.61 57.89 54.35
CA ASN A 580 30.46 58.81 54.33
C ASN A 580 29.21 58.26 55.03
N ASP A 581 29.18 56.95 55.32
CA ASP A 581 28.06 56.27 55.97
C ASP A 581 28.20 56.42 57.49
N GLU A 582 27.33 57.24 58.10
CA GLU A 582 27.36 57.56 59.53
C GLU A 582 27.00 56.35 60.43
N ASP A 583 26.15 55.43 59.98
CA ASP A 583 25.82 54.21 60.75
C ASP A 583 27.03 53.27 60.80
N LEU A 584 27.70 53.10 59.65
CA LEU A 584 28.92 52.30 59.56
C LEU A 584 30.06 52.93 60.36
N LYS A 585 30.19 54.26 60.30
CA LYS A 585 31.18 55.01 61.08
C LYS A 585 30.93 54.86 62.58
N THR A 586 29.69 55.02 63.04
CA THR A 586 29.29 54.79 64.43
C THR A 586 29.61 53.37 64.88
N SER A 587 29.26 52.37 64.08
CA SER A 587 29.55 50.96 64.37
C SER A 587 31.06 50.68 64.48
N LEU A 588 31.88 51.26 63.60
CA LEU A 588 33.34 51.15 63.68
C LEU A 588 33.89 51.78 64.95
N VAL A 589 33.44 52.99 65.30
CA VAL A 589 33.84 53.74 66.51
C VAL A 589 33.60 52.92 67.78
N TYR A 590 32.37 52.50 68.02
CA TYR A 590 32.02 51.83 69.27
C TYR A 590 32.50 50.38 69.36
N ASN A 591 32.76 49.71 68.24
CA ASN A 591 33.28 48.34 68.24
C ASN A 591 34.82 48.26 68.17
N PHE A 592 35.53 49.38 68.01
CA PHE A 592 36.97 49.36 67.77
C PHE A 592 37.76 48.64 68.86
N GLY A 593 37.48 48.92 70.14
CA GLY A 593 38.17 48.26 71.27
C GLY A 593 38.03 46.73 71.24
N ASN A 594 36.81 46.23 71.03
CA ASN A 594 36.53 44.79 70.91
C ASN A 594 37.16 44.14 69.68
N ASN A 595 37.05 44.79 68.52
CA ASN A 595 37.63 44.29 67.27
C ASN A 595 39.16 44.26 67.36
N LEU A 596 39.75 45.29 67.99
CA LEU A 596 41.18 45.40 68.22
C LEU A 596 41.69 44.27 69.12
N ARG A 597 41.03 44.03 70.26
CA ARG A 597 41.40 42.95 71.18
C ARG A 597 41.37 41.59 70.48
N LYS A 598 40.23 41.23 69.87
CA LYS A 598 40.07 39.96 69.13
C LYS A 598 41.09 39.80 68.01
N PHE A 599 41.37 40.87 67.27
CA PHE A 599 42.35 40.85 66.19
C PHE A 599 43.75 40.56 66.73
N LEU A 600 44.18 41.26 67.78
CA LEU A 600 45.48 41.06 68.40
C LEU A 600 45.61 39.67 69.01
N GLU A 601 44.58 39.15 69.68
CA GLU A 601 44.55 37.77 70.21
C GLU A 601 44.86 36.75 69.11
N ILE A 602 44.12 36.78 68.00
CA ILE A 602 44.32 35.82 66.91
C ILE A 602 45.65 36.06 66.19
N TYR A 603 45.99 37.32 65.90
CA TYR A 603 47.20 37.67 65.15
C TYR A 603 48.47 37.29 65.94
N LEU A 604 48.52 37.64 67.22
CA LEU A 604 49.66 37.35 68.08
C LEU A 604 49.74 35.88 68.47
N PHE A 605 48.62 35.16 68.57
CA PHE A 605 48.65 33.70 68.75
C PHE A 605 49.36 33.00 67.58
N PHE A 606 49.03 33.35 66.33
CA PHE A 606 49.70 32.76 65.17
C PHE A 606 51.14 33.26 64.99
N LYS A 607 51.45 34.48 65.42
CA LYS A 607 52.81 35.04 65.33
C LYS A 607 53.74 34.52 66.43
N TYR A 608 53.21 34.38 67.64
CA TYR A 608 53.91 33.90 68.83
C TYR A 608 53.10 32.78 69.48
N PRO A 609 53.10 31.55 68.92
CA PRO A 609 52.36 30.45 69.50
C PRO A 609 52.80 30.22 70.96
N ASN A 610 51.89 30.46 71.89
CA ASN A 610 52.12 30.37 73.33
C ASN A 610 50.85 29.86 74.03
N ASN A 611 51.00 29.45 75.30
CA ASN A 611 49.92 28.91 76.12
C ASN A 611 49.34 29.95 77.11
N PHE A 612 49.48 31.27 76.86
CA PHE A 612 48.91 32.27 77.78
C PHE A 612 47.38 32.23 77.74
N GLU A 613 46.73 32.42 78.89
CA GLU A 613 45.27 32.40 79.02
C GLU A 613 44.59 33.64 78.42
N SER A 614 45.32 34.74 78.17
CA SER A 614 44.79 35.99 77.61
C SER A 614 45.87 36.84 76.90
N LEU A 615 45.42 37.89 76.19
CA LEU A 615 46.28 38.89 75.57
C LEU A 615 46.99 39.73 76.64
N ASP A 616 48.23 39.38 76.97
CA ASP A 616 49.03 40.10 77.97
C ASP A 616 49.80 41.29 77.37
N LYS A 617 50.09 42.29 78.19
CA LYS A 617 50.90 43.46 77.89
C LYS A 617 52.27 43.07 77.34
N GLU A 618 52.91 42.03 77.88
CA GLU A 618 54.22 41.54 77.42
C GLU A 618 54.20 41.08 75.96
N LEU A 619 53.10 40.45 75.51
CA LEU A 619 52.91 40.04 74.12
C LEU A 619 52.77 41.23 73.18
N ILE A 620 52.03 42.25 73.62
CA ILE A 620 51.87 43.49 72.85
C ILE A 620 53.20 44.23 72.80
N GLU A 621 53.94 44.33 73.90
CA GLU A 621 55.29 44.91 73.94
C GLU A 621 56.23 44.17 72.99
N ARG A 622 56.25 42.84 73.04
CA ARG A 622 57.04 42.02 72.12
C ARG A 622 56.67 42.27 70.66
N PHE A 623 55.38 42.37 70.35
CA PHE A 623 54.92 42.66 68.98
C PHE A 623 55.48 43.97 68.42
N PHE A 624 55.55 45.01 69.26
CA PHE A 624 56.15 46.29 68.88
C PHE A 624 57.69 46.24 68.88
N ASN A 625 58.32 45.46 69.76
CA ASN A 625 59.78 45.37 69.84
C ASN A 625 60.41 44.49 68.73
N ASP A 626 59.69 43.48 68.23
CA ASP A 626 60.17 42.57 67.18
C ASP A 626 60.42 43.24 65.81
N THR A 627 60.07 44.53 65.67
CA THR A 627 60.23 45.26 64.40
C THR A 627 61.67 45.67 64.07
N TYR A 628 62.68 45.54 64.97
CA TYR A 628 63.95 46.26 64.75
C TYR A 628 65.25 45.52 65.10
N GLN A 629 65.99 45.17 64.03
CA GLN A 629 67.46 45.06 64.00
C GLN A 629 68.11 46.36 63.45
N SER A 630 67.61 47.57 63.78
CA SER A 630 68.22 48.81 63.28
C SER A 630 68.24 49.97 64.29
N ASP A 631 69.42 50.57 64.47
CA ASP A 631 69.91 51.46 65.55
C ASP A 631 69.26 52.85 65.75
N ARG A 632 67.98 53.10 65.42
CA ARG A 632 67.40 54.45 65.58
C ARG A 632 65.93 54.51 65.97
N ILE A 633 65.52 53.94 67.11
CA ILE A 633 64.23 54.25 67.76
C ILE A 633 64.37 54.14 69.29
N ASP A 634 63.70 55.04 70.04
CA ASP A 634 63.65 55.06 71.51
C ASP A 634 62.79 53.89 72.04
N GLU A 635 63.42 52.93 72.72
CA GLU A 635 62.77 51.76 73.36
C GLU A 635 61.64 52.19 74.33
N ASN A 636 61.76 53.37 74.94
CA ASN A 636 60.74 53.90 75.84
C ASN A 636 59.47 54.31 75.09
N HIS A 637 59.59 54.80 73.84
CA HIS A 637 58.45 55.17 73.02
C HIS A 637 57.60 53.94 72.66
N GLN A 638 58.23 52.80 72.37
CA GLN A 638 57.50 51.59 71.99
C GLN A 638 56.80 50.92 73.17
N LYS A 639 57.46 50.86 74.35
CA LYS A 639 56.81 50.43 75.60
C LYS A 639 55.62 51.33 75.94
N MET A 640 55.75 52.64 75.70
CA MET A 640 54.64 53.58 75.87
C MET A 640 53.49 53.27 74.91
N VAL A 641 53.76 53.07 73.61
CA VAL A 641 52.73 52.71 72.60
C VAL A 641 52.05 51.37 72.94
N ALA A 642 52.81 50.35 73.29
CA ALA A 642 52.29 49.05 73.72
C ALA A 642 51.39 49.18 74.97
N SER A 643 51.81 49.98 75.95
CA SER A 643 51.02 50.25 77.15
C SER A 643 49.74 51.04 76.85
N ILE A 644 49.77 52.00 75.92
CA ILE A 644 48.59 52.73 75.46
C ILE A 644 47.61 51.76 74.79
N ILE A 645 48.09 50.90 73.89
CA ILE A 645 47.24 49.96 73.15
C ILE A 645 46.64 48.91 74.09
N ASN A 646 47.44 48.35 75.01
CA ASN A 646 46.95 47.41 76.01
C ASN A 646 45.88 48.05 76.91
N ARG A 647 46.09 49.31 77.32
CA ARG A 647 45.10 50.03 78.12
C ARG A 647 43.83 50.32 77.32
N TYR A 648 43.98 50.82 76.09
CA TYR A 648 42.87 51.14 75.20
C TYR A 648 41.99 49.92 74.94
N GLN A 649 42.59 48.81 74.53
CA GLN A 649 41.82 47.60 74.22
C GLN A 649 41.08 47.07 75.46
N ASN A 650 41.71 47.07 76.64
CA ASN A 650 41.08 46.59 77.88
C ASN A 650 39.93 47.51 78.32
N GLU A 651 40.16 48.82 78.35
CA GLU A 651 39.16 49.79 78.83
C GLU A 651 37.92 49.86 77.94
N TYR A 652 38.08 49.77 76.61
CA TYR A 652 36.97 49.87 75.65
C TYR A 652 36.38 48.51 75.24
N SER A 653 36.88 47.39 75.78
CA SER A 653 36.26 46.06 75.62
C SER A 653 35.55 45.56 76.89
N HIS A 654 35.88 46.11 78.06
CA HIS A 654 35.35 45.68 79.37
C HIS A 654 34.76 46.85 80.20
N LEU A 655 33.60 47.37 79.78
CA LEU A 655 32.94 48.52 80.42
C LEU A 655 32.33 48.25 81.81
N ARG A 656 32.28 46.99 82.26
CA ARG A 656 31.63 46.60 83.52
C ARG A 656 32.30 47.22 84.75
N GLU A 657 33.60 47.47 84.68
CA GLU A 657 34.38 47.93 85.84
C GLU A 657 34.21 49.43 86.11
N ILE A 658 34.00 50.24 85.07
CA ILE A 658 33.82 51.69 85.17
C ILE A 658 32.77 52.14 84.14
N LEU A 659 31.49 52.20 84.55
CA LEU A 659 30.36 52.54 83.68
C LEU A 659 30.46 53.93 83.05
N SER A 660 31.10 54.90 83.72
CA SER A 660 31.26 56.26 83.21
C SER A 660 32.03 56.32 81.88
N ARG A 661 32.86 55.30 81.58
CA ARG A 661 33.58 55.18 80.29
C ARG A 661 32.63 54.95 79.11
N GLY A 662 31.53 54.24 79.33
CA GLY A 662 30.50 54.03 78.31
C GLY A 662 29.62 55.27 78.03
N MET A 663 29.75 56.30 78.87
CA MET A 663 29.00 57.56 78.76
C MET A 663 29.83 58.67 78.08
N GLN A 664 31.14 58.47 77.89
CA GLN A 664 32.02 59.45 77.25
C GLN A 664 32.14 59.18 75.74
N PRO A 665 32.18 60.24 74.91
CA PRO A 665 32.52 60.10 73.50
C PRO A 665 33.92 59.49 73.34
N ILE A 666 34.07 58.54 72.42
CA ILE A 666 35.36 57.92 72.10
C ILE A 666 36.22 58.91 71.31
N ASP A 667 37.49 59.04 71.69
CA ASP A 667 38.48 59.83 70.92
C ASP A 667 38.82 59.09 69.61
N ILE A 668 38.23 59.58 68.52
CA ILE A 668 38.42 59.02 67.17
C ILE A 668 39.87 59.19 66.71
N GLU A 669 40.53 60.29 67.06
CA GLU A 669 41.91 60.58 66.63
C GLU A 669 42.92 59.69 67.35
N GLU A 670 42.72 59.41 68.64
CA GLU A 670 43.50 58.43 69.38
C GLU A 670 43.33 57.01 68.79
N SER A 671 42.09 56.60 68.57
CA SER A 671 41.74 55.29 68.00
C SER A 671 42.36 55.09 66.61
N LYS A 672 42.35 56.13 65.78
CA LYS A 672 42.93 56.14 64.43
C LYS A 672 44.45 56.06 64.48
N LYS A 673 45.10 56.74 65.42
CA LYS A 673 46.55 56.58 65.66
C LYS A 673 46.88 55.15 66.04
N ILE A 674 46.12 54.53 66.94
CA ILE A 674 46.30 53.12 67.34
C ILE A 674 46.16 52.18 66.13
N ALA A 675 45.09 52.32 65.34
CA ALA A 675 44.89 51.52 64.13
C ALA A 675 46.06 51.69 63.14
N LYS A 676 46.53 52.93 62.95
CA LYS A 676 47.67 53.24 62.08
C LYS A 676 48.95 52.57 62.58
N PHE A 677 49.27 52.70 63.86
CA PHE A 677 50.46 52.09 64.47
C PHE A 677 50.47 50.58 64.26
N ILE A 678 49.38 49.89 64.58
CA ILE A 678 49.30 48.44 64.42
C ILE A 678 49.51 48.02 62.96
N LEU A 679 48.84 48.68 62.02
CA LEU A 679 48.98 48.35 60.60
C LEU A 679 50.40 48.63 60.06
N GLU A 680 51.05 49.69 60.54
CA GLU A 680 52.44 50.00 60.20
C GLU A 680 53.41 48.99 60.81
N THR A 681 53.21 48.59 62.06
CA THR A 681 53.99 47.55 62.74
C THR A 681 53.82 46.19 62.07
N ILE A 682 52.61 45.79 61.65
CA ILE A 682 52.41 44.56 60.85
C ILE A 682 53.19 44.65 59.54
N LYS A 683 53.11 45.79 58.83
CA LYS A 683 53.79 45.99 57.54
C LYS A 683 55.31 46.00 57.67
N GLN A 684 55.85 46.50 58.78
CA GLN A 684 57.28 46.51 59.08
C GLN A 684 57.77 45.11 59.47
N ASN A 685 57.04 44.43 60.36
CA ASN A 685 57.35 43.06 60.79
C ASN A 685 57.30 42.06 59.64
N ASP A 686 56.24 42.11 58.81
CA ASP A 686 56.06 41.22 57.66
C ASP A 686 55.27 41.90 56.54
N LYS A 687 56.01 42.44 55.57
CA LYS A 687 55.44 43.09 54.38
C LYS A 687 54.65 42.13 53.49
N GLN A 688 55.00 40.84 53.45
CA GLN A 688 54.30 39.87 52.60
C GLN A 688 52.95 39.50 53.21
N GLN A 689 52.93 39.21 54.52
CA GLN A 689 51.70 38.94 55.25
C GLN A 689 50.76 40.15 55.23
N TYR A 690 51.27 41.38 55.43
CA TYR A 690 50.46 42.59 55.30
C TYR A 690 49.80 42.70 53.92
N LYS A 691 50.56 42.49 52.83
CA LYS A 691 50.01 42.50 51.47
C LYS A 691 48.94 41.41 51.27
N ALA A 692 49.15 40.22 51.81
CA ALA A 692 48.18 39.13 51.74
C ALA A 692 46.88 39.47 52.50
N LEU A 693 46.99 40.09 53.68
CA LEU A 693 45.84 40.55 54.47
C LEU A 693 45.05 41.65 53.74
N VAL A 694 45.73 42.64 53.16
CA VAL A 694 45.09 43.70 52.36
C VAL A 694 44.38 43.11 51.12
N LYS A 695 45.03 42.18 50.42
CA LYS A 695 44.40 41.47 49.30
C LYS A 695 43.17 40.65 49.73
N SER A 696 43.22 40.03 50.92
CA SER A 696 42.12 39.20 51.43
C SER A 696 40.83 39.97 51.70
N ILE A 697 40.91 41.28 51.89
CA ILE A 697 39.74 42.16 52.10
C ILE A 697 39.29 42.87 50.81
N GLY A 698 39.93 42.55 49.68
CA GLY A 698 39.62 43.11 48.36
C GLY A 698 40.19 44.51 48.12
N LYS A 699 41.35 44.82 48.72
CA LYS A 699 42.03 46.12 48.59
C LYS A 699 43.42 46.00 47.99
#